data_AF-A0AAV1EYG7-F1
#
_entry.id   AF-A0AAV1EYG7-F1
#
_cell.length_a   1.000
_cell.length_b   1.000
_cell.length_c   1.000
_cell.angle_alpha   90.00
_cell.angle_beta   90.00
_cell.angle_gamma   90.00
#
_symmetry.space_group_name_H-M   'P 1'
#
loop_
_entity.id
_entity.type
_entity.pdbx_description
1 polymer ?
#
loop_
_entity_poly.entity_id
_entity_poly.type
_entity_poly.pdbx_seq_one_letter_code
_entity_poly.pdbx_strand_id
1 'polypeptide(L)'
;MSASAVFVLDLKGKVLICRNYKGDVDMAEIDHFMPLMMTHEEEGLLCPVLSHGSVHFMWIKHSNLYLVATTNKNSNASLVYSFLYKLVEVFTEYFKELEEESIQDNFVVVYELLDELMDFGFPQTTDSKILQEYITQEGAKLEVAKSKVPTTVTNAVSWRSEGIKYKKNEVFIDVIESINVLVNANGSVMSSDIVGSIKLKTMLSGMPELRLGLNDRVLFALTGRDKGKTVVMEDVKFHQCVRLSRFESDRTISFIPPDGESELMSYRINTHVKPLIWIESVIEKFSHSRVEIMVKAKGQFKKQSVANNVEVRVPVPSDADSPKFKTSTGHAKYVPEKNLVVWTIKSFPGGKEFLMRAHFGLPSVENDELEGKPPITVKFEIPYFTVSGIQVRYMKIIEKSGYQALPWVRYITQSGDYQLRTNVLQTLLCRSQRANVFPNVYQHLLFRLYLKFNRSIEAAERIISAALRIQQKTEQRVSMMVLSQMDAGRALTAAAAKGDSSEVQRILEDCRVHPDTLNEFGRTALQVMMMGNSKIAGLLLEKGADPNVQDKHGIAPVHDAARTGFLDTLQVLVEYGASVNVSDQSGALPIHIAIREGHRDVVEFLAPRSDLKHANTSGQTAIDVARASCVPDMIDLLFAHIHS
;
A
#
# COMPACT_ATOMS: atom_id res chain seq x y z
N MET A 1 -16.10 9.31 -23.33
CA MET A 1 -15.87 8.71 -24.66
C MET A 1 -14.60 7.87 -24.56
N SER A 2 -14.56 6.63 -25.06
CA SER A 2 -13.54 5.66 -24.62
C SER A 2 -12.56 5.29 -25.73
N ALA A 3 -12.92 4.39 -26.66
CA ALA A 3 -12.07 4.00 -27.80
C ALA A 3 -12.69 4.46 -29.13
N SER A 4 -11.84 4.81 -30.10
CA SER A 4 -12.23 5.09 -31.50
C SER A 4 -12.14 3.84 -32.34
N ALA A 5 -10.99 3.16 -32.30
CA ALA A 5 -10.78 1.86 -32.92
C ALA A 5 -9.95 0.98 -31.98
N VAL A 6 -10.17 -0.34 -32.07
CA VAL A 6 -9.43 -1.37 -31.34
C VAL A 6 -8.72 -2.27 -32.34
N PHE A 7 -7.45 -2.55 -32.09
CA PHE A 7 -6.58 -3.36 -32.92
C PHE A 7 -5.98 -4.48 -32.08
N VAL A 8 -5.80 -5.65 -32.69
CA VAL A 8 -4.97 -6.73 -32.15
C VAL A 8 -3.80 -6.91 -33.11
N LEU A 9 -2.59 -6.77 -32.59
CA LEU A 9 -1.35 -6.85 -33.36
C LEU A 9 -0.52 -8.05 -32.91
N ASP A 10 0.32 -8.56 -33.82
CA ASP A 10 1.39 -9.51 -33.49
C ASP A 10 2.60 -8.81 -32.82
N LEU A 11 3.62 -9.59 -32.45
CA LEU A 11 4.88 -9.04 -31.90
C LEU A 11 5.67 -8.16 -32.87
N LYS A 12 5.38 -8.21 -34.17
CA LYS A 12 6.04 -7.42 -35.22
C LYS A 12 5.28 -6.13 -35.54
N GLY A 13 4.10 -5.93 -34.96
CA GLY A 13 3.24 -4.77 -35.18
C GLY A 13 2.27 -4.94 -36.35
N LYS A 14 2.18 -6.13 -36.94
CA LYS A 14 1.20 -6.42 -38.00
C LYS A 14 -0.19 -6.55 -37.38
N VAL A 15 -1.16 -5.89 -38.00
CA VAL A 15 -2.58 -5.99 -37.62
C VAL A 15 -3.12 -7.38 -37.95
N LEU A 16 -3.56 -8.12 -36.93
CA LEU A 16 -4.26 -9.39 -37.07
C LEU A 16 -5.76 -9.18 -37.28
N ILE A 17 -6.35 -8.31 -36.45
CA ILE A 17 -7.75 -7.88 -36.58
C ILE A 17 -7.88 -6.42 -36.13
N CYS A 18 -8.78 -5.69 -36.76
CA CYS A 18 -9.10 -4.32 -36.39
C CYS A 18 -10.60 -4.06 -36.44
N ARG A 19 -11.09 -3.25 -35.51
CA ARG A 19 -12.48 -2.80 -35.48
C ARG A 19 -12.51 -1.30 -35.25
N ASN A 20 -13.14 -0.58 -36.19
CA ASN A 20 -13.43 0.84 -36.05
C ASN A 20 -14.84 1.02 -35.49
N TYR A 21 -14.98 1.82 -34.44
CA TYR A 21 -16.27 2.12 -33.82
C TYR A 21 -16.77 3.53 -34.13
N LYS A 22 -15.86 4.50 -34.35
CA LYS A 22 -16.23 5.92 -34.49
C LYS A 22 -15.87 6.55 -35.81
N GLY A 23 -14.80 6.10 -36.46
CA GLY A 23 -14.23 6.79 -37.62
C GLY A 23 -13.48 8.09 -37.30
N ASP A 24 -13.22 8.40 -36.03
CA ASP A 24 -12.54 9.64 -35.60
C ASP A 24 -11.01 9.60 -35.82
N VAL A 25 -10.44 8.41 -35.98
CA VAL A 25 -9.01 8.14 -36.17
C VAL A 25 -8.85 7.32 -37.44
N ASP A 26 -7.89 7.70 -38.28
CA ASP A 26 -7.54 6.92 -39.46
C ASP A 26 -6.89 5.59 -39.05
N MET A 27 -7.30 4.50 -39.70
CA MET A 27 -6.81 3.16 -39.38
C MET A 27 -5.33 3.00 -39.72
N ALA A 28 -4.78 3.83 -40.62
CA ALA A 28 -3.36 3.86 -40.97
C ALA A 28 -2.45 4.41 -39.85
N GLU A 29 -3.01 5.13 -38.87
CA GLU A 29 -2.21 5.66 -37.75
C GLU A 29 -1.56 4.54 -36.90
N ILE A 30 -2.10 3.31 -36.96
CA ILE A 30 -1.55 2.16 -36.24
C ILE A 30 -0.14 1.79 -36.70
N ASP A 31 0.27 2.13 -37.92
CA ASP A 31 1.60 1.82 -38.45
C ASP A 31 2.71 2.57 -37.69
N HIS A 32 2.38 3.69 -37.05
CA HIS A 32 3.31 4.46 -36.22
C HIS A 32 3.48 3.89 -34.80
N PHE A 33 2.59 3.00 -34.35
CA PHE A 33 2.59 2.47 -32.98
C PHE A 33 3.88 1.69 -32.66
N MET A 34 4.24 0.73 -33.51
CA MET A 34 5.40 -0.14 -33.26
C MET A 34 6.73 0.63 -33.28
N PRO A 35 7.01 1.53 -34.26
CA PRO A 35 8.18 2.39 -34.21
C PRO A 35 8.26 3.24 -32.93
N LEU A 36 7.14 3.85 -32.50
CA LEU A 36 7.11 4.66 -31.28
C LEU A 36 7.39 3.84 -30.03
N MET A 37 6.84 2.63 -29.95
CA MET A 37 7.10 1.72 -28.83
C MET A 37 8.57 1.33 -28.75
N MET A 38 9.21 1.02 -29.88
CA MET A 38 10.65 0.70 -29.94
C MET A 38 11.50 1.88 -29.48
N THR A 39 11.22 3.10 -29.96
CA THR A 39 11.96 4.30 -29.53
C THR A 39 11.82 4.56 -28.03
N HIS A 40 10.61 4.45 -27.47
CA HIS A 40 10.41 4.65 -26.03
C HIS A 40 11.03 3.53 -25.18
N GLU A 41 11.09 2.30 -25.69
CA GLU A 41 11.76 1.19 -25.02
C GLU A 41 13.29 1.41 -24.98
N GLU A 42 13.89 1.85 -26.09
CA GLU A 42 15.32 2.19 -26.16
C GLU A 42 15.69 3.37 -25.25
N GLU A 43 14.81 4.37 -25.13
CA GLU A 43 14.99 5.51 -24.22
C GLU A 43 14.68 5.16 -22.75
N GLY A 44 14.13 3.98 -22.47
CA GLY A 44 13.70 3.56 -21.13
C GLY A 44 12.47 4.32 -20.60
N LEU A 45 11.71 4.97 -21.49
CA LEU A 45 10.52 5.79 -21.21
C LEU A 45 9.22 5.04 -21.53
N LEU A 46 9.24 3.70 -21.53
CA LEU A 46 8.08 2.89 -21.87
C LEU A 46 6.87 3.24 -20.98
N CYS A 47 5.80 3.68 -21.62
CA CYS A 47 4.56 4.06 -20.96
C CYS A 47 3.36 3.32 -21.59
N PRO A 48 2.31 3.02 -20.81
CA PRO A 48 1.11 2.34 -21.33
C PRO A 48 0.32 3.15 -22.37
N VAL A 49 0.55 4.47 -22.45
CA VAL A 49 -0.11 5.39 -23.37
C VAL A 49 0.93 6.07 -24.25
N LEU A 50 0.95 5.74 -25.53
CA LEU A 50 1.79 6.42 -26.53
C LEU A 50 1.01 7.50 -27.25
N SER A 51 1.68 8.52 -27.77
CA SER A 51 1.02 9.62 -28.50
C SER A 51 1.75 9.92 -29.81
N HIS A 52 0.98 10.08 -30.88
CA HIS A 52 1.45 10.52 -32.20
C HIS A 52 0.57 11.69 -32.66
N GLY A 53 1.11 12.90 -32.65
CA GLY A 53 0.34 14.11 -32.97
C GLY A 53 -0.84 14.28 -32.01
N SER A 54 -2.07 14.19 -32.53
CA SER A 54 -3.31 14.26 -31.74
C SER A 54 -3.89 12.89 -31.38
N VAL A 55 -3.30 11.79 -31.86
CA VAL A 55 -3.77 10.43 -31.62
C VAL A 55 -3.02 9.82 -30.44
N HIS A 56 -3.76 9.17 -29.55
CA HIS A 56 -3.25 8.44 -28.40
C HIS A 56 -3.51 6.94 -28.56
N PHE A 57 -2.49 6.13 -28.30
CA PHE A 57 -2.53 4.67 -28.31
C PHE A 57 -2.47 4.14 -26.88
N MET A 58 -3.57 3.55 -26.41
CA MET A 58 -3.63 2.85 -25.12
C MET A 58 -3.47 1.37 -25.40
N TRP A 59 -2.43 0.74 -24.86
CA TRP A 59 -2.10 -0.63 -25.22
C TRP A 59 -1.86 -1.53 -24.02
N ILE A 60 -2.15 -2.81 -24.19
CA ILE A 60 -1.73 -3.88 -23.29
C ILE A 60 -1.04 -4.97 -24.10
N LYS A 61 -0.11 -5.68 -23.45
CA LYS A 61 0.53 -6.86 -24.01
C LYS A 61 0.01 -8.11 -23.31
N HIS A 62 -0.47 -9.06 -24.08
CA HIS A 62 -0.90 -10.37 -23.60
C HIS A 62 -0.23 -11.46 -24.43
N SER A 63 0.58 -12.30 -23.80
CA SER A 63 1.39 -13.31 -24.49
C SER A 63 2.20 -12.70 -25.65
N ASN A 64 1.93 -13.13 -26.88
CA ASN A 64 2.53 -12.67 -28.15
C ASN A 64 1.66 -11.64 -28.89
N LEU A 65 0.67 -11.05 -28.24
CA LEU A 65 -0.27 -10.09 -28.83
C LEU A 65 -0.18 -8.72 -28.16
N TYR A 66 -0.35 -7.68 -28.97
CA TYR A 66 -0.64 -6.32 -28.49
C TYR A 66 -2.11 -6.00 -28.77
N LEU A 67 -2.85 -5.61 -27.73
CA LEU A 67 -4.19 -5.07 -27.89
C LEU A 67 -4.09 -3.55 -27.74
N VAL A 68 -4.42 -2.83 -28.79
CA VAL A 68 -4.23 -1.38 -28.89
C VAL A 68 -5.58 -0.70 -29.14
N ALA A 69 -5.95 0.24 -28.29
CA ALA A 69 -7.08 1.12 -28.48
C ALA A 69 -6.59 2.53 -28.85
N THR A 70 -7.15 3.09 -29.92
CA THR A 70 -6.81 4.44 -30.38
C THR A 70 -7.88 5.45 -29.96
N THR A 71 -7.46 6.68 -29.66
CA THR A 71 -8.37 7.81 -29.45
C THR A 71 -7.73 9.11 -29.91
N ASN A 72 -8.55 10.07 -30.37
CA ASN A 72 -8.14 11.44 -30.69
C ASN A 72 -8.63 12.45 -29.62
N LYS A 73 -9.42 11.98 -28.64
CA LYS A 73 -10.08 12.83 -27.64
C LYS A 73 -9.58 12.44 -26.25
N ASN A 74 -9.82 13.34 -25.28
CA ASN A 74 -9.61 13.03 -23.86
C ASN A 74 -10.58 11.93 -23.40
N SER A 75 -10.14 10.69 -23.54
CA SER A 75 -10.90 9.50 -23.19
C SER A 75 -10.63 9.07 -21.76
N ASN A 76 -11.61 8.42 -21.14
CA ASN A 76 -11.38 7.78 -19.85
C ASN A 76 -10.47 6.55 -20.03
N ALA A 77 -9.18 6.72 -19.73
CA ALA A 77 -8.18 5.67 -19.87
C ALA A 77 -8.52 4.42 -19.03
N SER A 78 -9.07 4.59 -17.82
CA SER A 78 -9.39 3.44 -16.97
C SER A 78 -10.47 2.54 -17.58
N LEU A 79 -11.47 3.14 -18.25
CA LEU A 79 -12.51 2.42 -18.96
C LEU A 79 -11.93 1.63 -20.15
N VAL A 80 -10.98 2.23 -20.89
CA VAL A 80 -10.31 1.57 -22.02
C VAL A 80 -9.47 0.40 -21.54
N TYR A 81 -8.64 0.58 -20.51
CA TYR A 81 -7.84 -0.53 -19.96
C TYR A 81 -8.71 -1.63 -19.37
N SER A 82 -9.74 -1.28 -18.60
CA SER A 82 -10.69 -2.27 -18.06
C SER A 82 -11.36 -3.06 -19.19
N PHE A 83 -11.71 -2.40 -20.29
CA PHE A 83 -12.26 -3.06 -21.47
C PHE A 83 -11.22 -3.97 -22.14
N LEU A 84 -9.98 -3.52 -22.35
CA LEU A 84 -8.94 -4.33 -22.98
C LEU A 84 -8.62 -5.60 -22.17
N TYR A 85 -8.54 -5.49 -20.84
CA TYR A 85 -8.38 -6.68 -19.98
C TYR A 85 -9.61 -7.58 -20.04
N LYS A 86 -10.82 -7.02 -20.09
CA LYS A 86 -12.05 -7.81 -20.21
C LYS A 86 -12.17 -8.50 -21.58
N LEU A 87 -11.69 -7.86 -22.64
CA LEU A 87 -11.60 -8.42 -23.99
C LEU A 87 -10.67 -9.64 -24.01
N VAL A 88 -9.51 -9.54 -23.36
CA VAL A 88 -8.59 -10.68 -23.17
C VAL A 88 -9.26 -11.81 -22.39
N GLU A 89 -9.98 -11.49 -21.31
CA GLU A 89 -10.71 -12.48 -20.50
C GLU A 89 -11.77 -13.21 -21.34
N VAL A 90 -12.61 -12.48 -22.09
CA VAL A 90 -13.64 -13.05 -22.97
C VAL A 90 -13.01 -13.94 -24.04
N PHE A 91 -11.97 -13.48 -24.73
CA PHE A 91 -11.27 -14.30 -25.72
C PHE A 91 -10.62 -15.54 -25.13
N THR A 92 -10.03 -15.43 -23.94
CA THR A 92 -9.45 -16.58 -23.23
C THR A 92 -10.53 -17.59 -22.86
N GLU A 93 -11.74 -17.16 -22.46
CA GLU A 93 -12.83 -18.10 -22.16
C GLU A 93 -13.42 -18.76 -23.41
N TYR A 94 -13.45 -18.08 -24.56
CA TYR A 94 -13.88 -18.66 -25.83
C TYR A 94 -12.84 -19.63 -26.41
N PHE A 95 -11.57 -19.23 -26.46
CA PHE A 95 -10.52 -19.97 -27.18
C PHE A 95 -9.64 -20.84 -26.28
N LYS A 96 -9.80 -20.75 -24.94
CA LYS A 96 -8.94 -21.33 -23.89
C LYS A 96 -7.55 -20.71 -23.81
N GLU A 97 -6.90 -20.54 -24.96
CA GLU A 97 -5.60 -19.89 -25.10
C GLU A 97 -5.72 -18.76 -26.13
N LEU A 98 -5.20 -17.58 -25.78
CA LEU A 98 -5.24 -16.39 -26.62
C LEU A 98 -3.86 -16.14 -27.21
N GLU A 99 -3.68 -16.62 -28.45
CA GLU A 99 -2.47 -16.46 -29.26
C GLU A 99 -2.82 -15.96 -30.66
N GLU A 100 -1.81 -15.76 -31.51
CA GLU A 100 -1.98 -15.35 -32.90
C GLU A 100 -2.85 -16.33 -33.72
N GLU A 101 -2.61 -17.63 -33.58
CA GLU A 101 -3.37 -18.69 -34.27
C GLU A 101 -4.85 -18.66 -33.87
N SER A 102 -5.14 -18.45 -32.57
CA SER A 102 -6.51 -18.37 -32.04
C SER A 102 -7.33 -17.27 -32.73
N ILE A 103 -6.72 -16.12 -33.02
CA ILE A 103 -7.39 -15.01 -33.70
C ILE A 103 -7.58 -15.27 -35.19
N GLN A 104 -6.58 -15.85 -35.86
CA GLN A 104 -6.64 -16.13 -37.30
C GLN A 104 -7.67 -17.21 -37.62
N ASP A 105 -7.71 -18.28 -36.83
CA ASP A 105 -8.63 -19.40 -37.06
C ASP A 105 -10.09 -19.04 -36.74
N ASN A 106 -10.32 -18.11 -35.80
CA ASN A 106 -11.65 -17.76 -35.31
C ASN A 106 -12.10 -16.34 -35.71
N PHE A 107 -11.58 -15.77 -36.79
CA PHE A 107 -11.79 -14.37 -37.15
C PHE A 107 -13.29 -13.96 -37.22
N VAL A 108 -14.18 -14.84 -37.67
CA VAL A 108 -15.63 -14.58 -37.74
C VAL A 108 -16.21 -14.30 -36.35
N VAL A 109 -15.95 -15.21 -35.41
CA VAL A 109 -16.44 -15.10 -34.02
C VAL A 109 -15.81 -13.87 -33.34
N VAL A 110 -14.54 -13.59 -33.62
CA VAL A 110 -13.87 -12.39 -33.06
C VAL A 110 -14.53 -11.10 -33.56
N TYR A 111 -14.92 -11.01 -34.83
CA TYR A 111 -15.65 -9.83 -35.33
C TYR A 111 -17.03 -9.69 -34.70
N GLU A 112 -17.78 -10.78 -34.57
CA GLU A 112 -19.09 -10.79 -33.89
C GLU A 112 -18.94 -10.35 -32.42
N LEU A 113 -17.93 -10.86 -31.72
CA LEU A 113 -17.61 -10.46 -30.35
C LEU A 113 -17.26 -8.97 -30.27
N LEU A 114 -16.40 -8.45 -31.15
CA LEU A 114 -16.04 -7.04 -31.11
C LEU A 114 -17.26 -6.12 -31.35
N ASP A 115 -18.20 -6.52 -32.20
CA ASP A 115 -19.43 -5.75 -32.45
C ASP A 115 -20.39 -5.75 -31.24
N GLU A 116 -20.50 -6.88 -30.54
CA GLU A 116 -21.39 -7.03 -29.38
C GLU A 116 -20.79 -6.51 -28.07
N LEU A 117 -19.47 -6.58 -27.93
CA LEU A 117 -18.74 -6.14 -26.74
C LEU A 117 -18.71 -4.61 -26.61
N MET A 118 -18.69 -3.88 -27.72
CA MET A 118 -18.56 -2.43 -27.74
C MET A 118 -19.34 -1.81 -28.89
N ASP A 119 -20.14 -0.78 -28.58
CA ASP A 119 -20.81 0.04 -29.58
C ASP A 119 -20.38 1.50 -29.44
N PHE A 120 -20.00 2.13 -30.55
CA PHE A 120 -19.57 3.52 -30.62
C PHE A 120 -18.53 3.94 -29.54
N GLY A 121 -17.65 3.01 -29.14
CA GLY A 121 -16.65 3.23 -28.11
C GLY A 121 -17.15 3.07 -26.67
N PHE A 122 -18.36 2.55 -26.45
CA PHE A 122 -18.94 2.25 -25.15
C PHE A 122 -19.05 0.72 -24.98
N PRO A 123 -18.39 0.13 -23.97
CA PRO A 123 -18.58 -1.28 -23.65
C PRO A 123 -20.05 -1.58 -23.32
N GLN A 124 -20.58 -2.64 -23.91
CA GLN A 124 -21.95 -3.11 -23.73
C GLN A 124 -21.96 -4.40 -22.89
N THR A 125 -22.23 -5.55 -23.51
CA THR A 125 -22.31 -6.84 -22.84
C THR A 125 -20.94 -7.50 -22.84
N THR A 126 -20.28 -7.61 -21.68
CA THR A 126 -18.94 -8.19 -21.58
C THR A 126 -18.90 -9.56 -20.89
N ASP A 127 -20.06 -10.12 -20.54
CA ASP A 127 -20.17 -11.39 -19.83
C ASP A 127 -20.14 -12.57 -20.82
N SER A 128 -18.96 -13.19 -20.95
CA SER A 128 -18.67 -14.33 -21.82
C SER A 128 -19.71 -15.46 -21.77
N LYS A 129 -20.11 -15.91 -20.58
CA LYS A 129 -21.08 -17.01 -20.41
C LYS A 129 -22.45 -16.70 -21.02
N ILE A 130 -22.82 -15.42 -21.08
CA ILE A 130 -24.09 -14.97 -21.66
C ILE A 130 -23.93 -14.76 -23.16
N LEU A 131 -22.79 -14.21 -23.59
CA LEU A 131 -22.43 -14.10 -25.00
C LEU A 131 -22.43 -15.47 -25.68
N GLN A 132 -21.99 -16.53 -24.99
CA GLN A 132 -21.94 -17.91 -25.50
C GLN A 132 -23.33 -18.49 -25.82
N GLU A 133 -24.41 -17.91 -25.30
CA GLU A 133 -25.77 -18.39 -25.60
C GLU A 133 -26.23 -18.02 -27.02
N TYR A 134 -25.68 -16.95 -27.61
CA TYR A 134 -26.12 -16.45 -28.91
C TYR A 134 -24.99 -16.18 -29.91
N ILE A 135 -23.73 -16.08 -29.45
CA ILE A 135 -22.51 -16.04 -30.27
C ILE A 135 -21.79 -17.39 -30.09
N THR A 136 -22.00 -18.31 -31.03
CA THR A 136 -21.50 -19.69 -30.95
C THR A 136 -20.40 -19.95 -31.97
N GLN A 137 -19.38 -20.73 -31.57
CA GLN A 137 -18.32 -21.18 -32.48
C GLN A 137 -18.78 -22.25 -33.48
N GLU A 138 -19.82 -23.01 -33.12
CA GLU A 138 -20.43 -23.96 -34.03
C GLU A 138 -21.18 -23.18 -35.10
N GLY A 139 -20.71 -23.27 -36.34
CA GLY A 139 -21.43 -22.77 -37.51
C GLY A 139 -22.76 -23.50 -37.61
N ALA A 140 -23.79 -22.95 -36.95
CA ALA A 140 -25.13 -23.46 -37.04
C ALA A 140 -25.52 -23.44 -38.52
N LYS A 141 -25.58 -24.64 -39.11
CA LYS A 141 -26.24 -24.86 -40.39
C LYS A 141 -27.55 -24.09 -40.35
N LEU A 142 -27.68 -23.15 -41.29
CA LEU A 142 -28.88 -22.41 -41.67
C LEU A 142 -30.18 -23.16 -41.34
N GLU A 143 -30.63 -23.08 -40.09
CA GLU A 143 -32.02 -23.22 -39.71
C GLU A 143 -32.40 -21.92 -39.04
N VAL A 144 -33.43 -21.32 -39.61
CA VAL A 144 -33.91 -19.96 -39.41
C VAL A 144 -34.51 -19.81 -38.01
N ALA A 145 -33.66 -19.80 -37.01
CA ALA A 145 -33.94 -19.20 -35.72
C ALA A 145 -32.82 -18.18 -35.50
N LYS A 146 -33.07 -16.92 -35.87
CA LYS A 146 -32.36 -15.79 -35.25
C LYS A 146 -32.33 -16.10 -33.76
N SER A 147 -31.17 -16.44 -33.21
CA SER A 147 -31.00 -16.70 -31.78
C SER A 147 -31.56 -15.46 -31.09
N LYS A 148 -32.72 -15.62 -30.45
CA LYS A 148 -33.35 -14.50 -29.75
C LYS A 148 -32.38 -14.11 -28.66
N VAL A 149 -31.95 -12.85 -28.66
CA VAL A 149 -31.10 -12.29 -27.61
C VAL A 149 -31.69 -12.70 -26.26
N PRO A 150 -30.91 -13.36 -25.38
CA PRO A 150 -31.41 -13.78 -24.08
C PRO A 150 -31.99 -12.59 -23.33
N THR A 151 -33.13 -12.78 -22.66
CA THR A 151 -33.73 -11.74 -21.82
C THR A 151 -32.77 -11.25 -20.74
N THR A 152 -31.80 -12.09 -20.35
CA THR A 152 -30.69 -11.79 -19.44
C THR A 152 -29.91 -10.54 -19.85
N VAL A 153 -29.67 -10.32 -21.16
CA VAL A 153 -28.92 -9.15 -21.66
C VAL A 153 -29.63 -7.83 -21.34
N THR A 154 -30.96 -7.84 -21.36
CA THR A 154 -31.80 -6.67 -21.04
C THR A 154 -32.19 -6.57 -19.56
N ASN A 155 -31.91 -7.62 -18.77
CA ASN A 155 -32.33 -7.70 -17.39
C ASN A 155 -31.34 -6.99 -16.46
N ALA A 156 -31.79 -6.55 -15.29
CA ALA A 156 -30.91 -5.99 -14.26
C ALA A 156 -29.89 -7.02 -13.73
N VAL A 157 -30.19 -8.31 -13.86
CA VAL A 157 -29.26 -9.41 -13.58
C VAL A 157 -28.69 -9.89 -14.91
N SER A 158 -27.54 -9.33 -15.31
CA SER A 158 -26.91 -9.58 -16.60
C SER A 158 -25.99 -10.80 -16.64
N TRP A 159 -25.67 -11.41 -15.49
CA TRP A 159 -24.63 -12.43 -15.36
C TRP A 159 -25.15 -13.86 -15.09
N ARG A 160 -26.48 -14.06 -15.08
CA ARG A 160 -27.10 -15.37 -14.82
C ARG A 160 -28.41 -15.51 -15.58
N SER A 161 -28.49 -16.54 -16.43
CA SER A 161 -29.70 -16.87 -17.17
C SER A 161 -30.71 -17.66 -16.35
N GLU A 162 -31.99 -17.49 -16.69
CA GLU A 162 -33.08 -18.22 -16.06
C GLU A 162 -33.15 -19.66 -16.58
N GLY A 163 -33.67 -20.58 -15.76
CA GLY A 163 -33.93 -21.96 -16.18
C GLY A 163 -32.77 -22.95 -16.01
N ILE A 164 -31.63 -22.53 -15.47
CA ILE A 164 -30.50 -23.41 -15.13
C ILE A 164 -30.96 -24.50 -14.15
N LYS A 165 -30.64 -25.77 -14.43
CA LYS A 165 -31.00 -26.91 -13.59
C LYS A 165 -29.83 -27.87 -13.42
N TYR A 166 -29.56 -28.23 -12.18
CA TYR A 166 -28.55 -29.21 -11.80
C TYR A 166 -29.20 -30.42 -11.13
N LYS A 167 -28.60 -31.60 -11.33
CA LYS A 167 -29.02 -32.84 -10.62
C LYS A 167 -28.70 -32.75 -9.12
N LYS A 168 -27.59 -32.10 -8.77
CA LYS A 168 -27.15 -31.85 -7.40
C LYS A 168 -26.84 -30.37 -7.25
N ASN A 169 -27.37 -29.76 -6.21
CA ASN A 169 -27.15 -28.34 -5.93
C ASN A 169 -26.03 -28.20 -4.89
N GLU A 170 -24.87 -27.73 -5.34
CA GLU A 170 -23.66 -27.64 -4.52
C GLU A 170 -22.97 -26.29 -4.77
N VAL A 171 -22.33 -25.76 -3.73
CA VAL A 171 -21.54 -24.53 -3.82
C VAL A 171 -20.18 -24.81 -3.21
N PHE A 172 -19.10 -24.61 -3.96
CA PHE A 172 -17.75 -24.65 -3.43
C PHE A 172 -17.22 -23.24 -3.24
N ILE A 173 -16.62 -22.99 -2.08
CA ILE A 173 -16.04 -21.71 -1.68
C ILE A 173 -14.55 -21.92 -1.47
N ASP A 174 -13.76 -21.29 -2.31
CA ASP A 174 -12.31 -21.27 -2.22
C ASP A 174 -11.87 -19.93 -1.65
N VAL A 175 -11.42 -19.94 -0.40
CA VAL A 175 -10.83 -18.78 0.24
C VAL A 175 -9.31 -18.87 0.04
N ILE A 176 -8.80 -18.06 -0.89
CA ILE A 176 -7.39 -18.07 -1.29
C ILE A 176 -6.73 -16.80 -0.77
N GLU A 177 -5.74 -16.94 0.12
CA GLU A 177 -4.93 -15.83 0.63
C GLU A 177 -3.57 -15.82 -0.06
N SER A 178 -3.24 -14.73 -0.73
CA SER A 178 -1.93 -14.49 -1.32
C SER A 178 -1.14 -13.55 -0.43
N ILE A 179 -0.01 -14.03 0.09
CA ILE A 179 0.84 -13.26 1.01
C ILE A 179 1.91 -12.53 0.22
N ASN A 180 1.91 -11.20 0.32
CA ASN A 180 2.93 -10.32 -0.20
C ASN A 180 3.83 -9.89 0.95
N VAL A 181 5.11 -10.20 0.88
CA VAL A 181 6.08 -9.83 1.90
C VAL A 181 7.33 -9.33 1.23
N LEU A 182 7.79 -8.17 1.64
CA LEU A 182 9.09 -7.62 1.26
C LEU A 182 9.99 -7.55 2.49
N VAL A 183 11.06 -8.34 2.49
CA VAL A 183 12.07 -8.32 3.56
C VAL A 183 13.31 -7.57 3.08
N ASN A 184 13.81 -6.65 3.90
CA ASN A 184 15.06 -5.94 3.64
C ASN A 184 16.26 -6.87 3.83
N ALA A 185 17.42 -6.48 3.30
CA ALA A 185 18.64 -7.26 3.41
C ALA A 185 19.17 -7.41 4.85
N ASN A 186 18.72 -6.54 5.76
CA ASN A 186 18.99 -6.63 7.20
C ASN A 186 18.06 -7.60 7.94
N GLY A 187 17.08 -8.20 7.25
CA GLY A 187 16.11 -9.12 7.85
C GLY A 187 14.92 -8.45 8.55
N SER A 188 14.66 -7.16 8.32
CA SER A 188 13.41 -6.51 8.75
C SER A 188 12.34 -6.62 7.66
N VAL A 189 11.08 -6.86 8.05
CA VAL A 189 9.94 -6.85 7.13
C VAL A 189 9.58 -5.39 6.82
N MET A 190 9.68 -5.00 5.55
CA MET A 190 9.35 -3.65 5.09
C MET A 190 7.86 -3.49 4.79
N SER A 191 7.30 -4.46 4.07
CA SER A 191 5.87 -4.52 3.76
C SER A 191 5.36 -5.95 3.91
N SER A 192 4.13 -6.08 4.38
CA SER A 192 3.43 -7.35 4.62
C SER A 192 1.95 -7.13 4.38
N ASP A 193 1.49 -7.48 3.18
CA ASP A 193 0.10 -7.38 2.79
C ASP A 193 -0.46 -8.77 2.49
N ILE A 194 -1.71 -9.00 2.88
CA ILE A 194 -2.45 -10.20 2.51
C ILE A 194 -3.52 -9.78 1.52
N VAL A 195 -3.44 -10.30 0.30
CA VAL A 195 -4.48 -10.15 -0.72
C VAL A 195 -5.25 -11.45 -0.77
N GLY A 196 -6.45 -11.44 -0.21
CA GLY A 196 -7.36 -12.57 -0.24
C GLY A 196 -8.36 -12.46 -1.38
N SER A 197 -8.76 -13.60 -1.92
CA SER A 197 -9.80 -13.75 -2.94
C SER A 197 -10.73 -14.88 -2.52
N ILE A 198 -12.03 -14.63 -2.61
CA ILE A 198 -13.07 -15.65 -2.41
C ILE A 198 -13.62 -16.01 -3.78
N LYS A 199 -13.25 -17.20 -4.25
CA LYS A 199 -13.77 -17.77 -5.48
C LYS A 199 -14.90 -18.74 -5.17
N LEU A 200 -15.95 -18.68 -5.97
CA LEU A 200 -17.10 -19.55 -5.88
C LEU A 200 -17.18 -20.43 -7.11
N LYS A 201 -17.51 -21.69 -6.90
CA LYS A 201 -18.02 -22.59 -7.92
C LYS A 201 -19.44 -22.96 -7.58
N THR A 202 -20.39 -22.33 -8.25
CA THR A 202 -21.82 -22.56 -7.99
C THR A 202 -22.43 -23.47 -9.03
N MET A 203 -23.01 -24.58 -8.57
CA MET A 203 -23.83 -25.48 -9.37
C MET A 203 -25.21 -25.48 -8.75
N LEU A 204 -26.00 -24.45 -9.05
CA LEU A 204 -27.29 -24.20 -8.42
C LEU A 204 -28.40 -24.09 -9.46
N SER A 205 -29.56 -24.65 -9.15
CA SER A 205 -30.74 -24.57 -10.02
C SER A 205 -31.49 -23.25 -9.80
N GLY A 206 -32.05 -22.68 -10.86
CA GLY A 206 -32.87 -21.47 -10.79
C GLY A 206 -32.06 -20.19 -10.54
N MET A 207 -32.67 -19.25 -9.81
CA MET A 207 -32.16 -17.89 -9.57
C MET A 207 -32.00 -17.63 -8.06
N PRO A 208 -31.01 -18.27 -7.41
CA PRO A 208 -30.90 -18.25 -5.95
C PRO A 208 -30.28 -16.95 -5.44
N GLU A 209 -30.86 -16.39 -4.38
CA GLU A 209 -30.24 -15.32 -3.60
C GLU A 209 -29.35 -15.95 -2.52
N LEU A 210 -28.04 -15.73 -2.63
CA LEU A 210 -27.05 -16.17 -1.66
C LEU A 210 -26.74 -15.05 -0.66
N ARG A 211 -26.56 -15.44 0.60
CA ARG A 211 -26.04 -14.56 1.65
C ARG A 211 -24.83 -15.19 2.32
N LEU A 212 -23.69 -14.51 2.22
CA LEU A 212 -22.42 -14.93 2.81
C LEU A 212 -22.19 -14.20 4.13
N GLY A 213 -21.95 -14.95 5.21
CA GLY A 213 -21.56 -14.41 6.51
C GLY A 213 -20.09 -14.68 6.79
N LEU A 214 -19.30 -13.61 6.97
CA LEU A 214 -17.89 -13.67 7.36
C LEU A 214 -17.70 -13.23 8.82
N ASN A 215 -16.53 -13.48 9.38
CA ASN A 215 -16.12 -12.98 10.70
C ASN A 215 -15.54 -11.54 10.64
N ASP A 216 -16.27 -10.63 9.98
CA ASP A 216 -15.90 -9.21 9.90
C ASP A 216 -16.01 -8.53 11.27
N ARG A 217 -14.96 -7.82 11.69
CA ARG A 217 -14.95 -7.04 12.93
C ARG A 217 -16.04 -5.99 12.95
N VAL A 218 -16.31 -5.33 11.82
CA VAL A 218 -17.32 -4.25 11.74
C VAL A 218 -18.72 -4.83 11.97
N LEU A 219 -19.03 -5.95 11.31
CA LEU A 219 -20.30 -6.67 11.51
C LEU A 219 -20.47 -7.12 12.96
N PHE A 220 -19.41 -7.60 13.59
CA PHE A 220 -19.45 -8.05 14.98
C PHE A 220 -19.61 -6.92 15.99
N ALA A 221 -18.99 -5.76 15.73
CA ALA A 221 -19.20 -4.56 16.52
C ALA A 221 -20.68 -4.12 16.48
N LEU A 222 -21.30 -4.13 15.29
CA LEU A 222 -22.73 -3.82 15.13
C LEU A 222 -23.66 -4.83 15.83
N THR A 223 -23.27 -6.10 15.89
CA THR A 223 -24.09 -7.17 16.50
C THR A 223 -23.78 -7.40 18.00
N GLY A 224 -22.86 -6.63 18.60
CA GLY A 224 -22.48 -6.74 20.02
C GLY A 224 -21.75 -8.05 20.40
N ARG A 225 -21.05 -8.71 19.47
CA ARG A 225 -20.35 -9.99 19.71
C ARG A 225 -18.83 -9.82 19.54
N ASP A 226 -18.18 -9.21 20.54
CA ASP A 226 -16.72 -8.95 20.51
C ASP A 226 -15.83 -10.13 20.96
N LYS A 227 -16.40 -11.23 21.45
CA LYS A 227 -15.61 -12.33 22.06
C LYS A 227 -15.05 -13.36 21.07
N GLY A 228 -14.85 -13.01 19.79
CA GLY A 228 -14.40 -13.93 18.74
C GLY A 228 -13.16 -13.46 17.97
N LYS A 229 -12.49 -14.37 17.25
CA LYS A 229 -11.42 -14.00 16.32
C LYS A 229 -12.04 -13.29 15.11
N THR A 230 -11.94 -11.96 15.09
CA THR A 230 -12.46 -11.12 14.00
C THR A 230 -11.35 -10.71 13.04
N VAL A 231 -11.71 -10.51 11.78
CA VAL A 231 -10.80 -9.98 10.76
C VAL A 231 -11.16 -8.54 10.44
N VAL A 232 -10.13 -7.69 10.36
CA VAL A 232 -10.26 -6.32 9.87
C VAL A 232 -9.83 -6.32 8.41
N MET A 233 -10.79 -6.13 7.52
CA MET A 233 -10.53 -5.94 6.10
C MET A 233 -10.36 -4.44 5.85
N GLU A 234 -9.28 -4.05 5.20
CA GLU A 234 -8.97 -2.65 4.91
C GLU A 234 -9.70 -2.21 3.63
N ASP A 235 -9.59 -3.03 2.58
CA ASP A 235 -10.28 -2.84 1.31
C ASP A 235 -10.99 -4.13 0.92
N VAL A 236 -12.19 -4.00 0.35
CA VAL A 236 -12.97 -5.12 -0.19
C VAL A 236 -13.57 -4.70 -1.52
N LYS A 237 -13.23 -5.45 -2.56
CA LYS A 237 -13.81 -5.31 -3.89
C LYS A 237 -14.77 -6.47 -4.13
N PHE A 238 -15.95 -6.16 -4.60
CA PHE A 238 -16.99 -7.15 -4.89
C PHE A 238 -17.21 -7.31 -6.38
N HIS A 239 -17.65 -8.49 -6.76
CA HIS A 239 -18.23 -8.74 -8.07
C HIS A 239 -19.52 -7.95 -8.25
N GLN A 240 -19.89 -7.63 -9.50
CA GLN A 240 -21.12 -6.90 -9.86
C GLN A 240 -22.41 -7.54 -9.31
N CYS A 241 -22.35 -8.82 -8.95
CA CYS A 241 -23.50 -9.56 -8.43
C CYS A 241 -23.88 -9.20 -6.99
N VAL A 242 -22.98 -8.53 -6.26
CA VAL A 242 -23.19 -8.15 -4.86
C VAL A 242 -23.95 -6.85 -4.77
N ARG A 243 -25.00 -6.83 -3.95
CA ARG A 243 -25.79 -5.62 -3.67
C ARG A 243 -25.05 -4.73 -2.67
N LEU A 244 -24.25 -3.79 -3.20
CA LEU A 244 -23.43 -2.87 -2.40
C LEU A 244 -24.24 -2.07 -1.37
N SER A 245 -25.46 -1.63 -1.71
CA SER A 245 -26.33 -0.89 -0.80
C SER A 245 -26.70 -1.66 0.47
N ARG A 246 -26.85 -2.99 0.37
CA ARG A 246 -27.11 -3.87 1.54
C ARG A 246 -25.85 -4.13 2.36
N PHE A 247 -24.69 -4.18 1.70
CA PHE A 247 -23.41 -4.32 2.37
C PHE A 247 -23.04 -3.05 3.15
N GLU A 248 -23.34 -1.87 2.61
CA GLU A 248 -23.08 -0.60 3.30
C GLU A 248 -23.95 -0.43 4.54
N SER A 249 -25.23 -0.80 4.47
CA SER A 249 -26.18 -0.70 5.60
C SER A 249 -25.86 -1.69 6.73
N ASP A 250 -25.85 -2.99 6.41
CA ASP A 250 -25.87 -4.06 7.41
C ASP A 250 -24.65 -4.99 7.33
N ARG A 251 -23.64 -4.65 6.52
CA ARG A 251 -22.45 -5.48 6.23
C ARG A 251 -22.80 -6.91 5.76
N THR A 252 -23.99 -7.07 5.18
CA THR A 252 -24.49 -8.37 4.69
C THR A 252 -24.16 -8.52 3.20
N ILE A 253 -23.36 -9.53 2.87
CA ILE A 253 -23.00 -9.85 1.49
C ILE A 253 -24.14 -10.66 0.87
N SER A 254 -25.01 -9.99 0.11
CA SER A 254 -26.18 -10.57 -0.57
C SER A 254 -26.01 -10.47 -2.08
N PHE A 255 -26.12 -11.58 -2.80
CA PHE A 255 -25.87 -11.64 -4.24
C PHE A 255 -26.62 -12.78 -4.94
N ILE A 256 -26.74 -12.69 -6.26
CA ILE A 256 -27.18 -13.80 -7.12
C ILE A 256 -25.95 -14.28 -7.88
N PRO A 257 -25.40 -15.49 -7.63
CA PRO A 257 -24.13 -15.91 -8.22
C PRO A 257 -24.24 -16.16 -9.73
N PRO A 258 -23.25 -15.77 -10.54
CA PRO A 258 -23.14 -16.28 -11.90
C PRO A 258 -22.91 -17.79 -11.86
N ASP A 259 -23.30 -18.51 -12.91
CA ASP A 259 -23.19 -19.96 -12.93
C ASP A 259 -21.74 -20.44 -13.14
N GLY A 260 -21.36 -21.56 -12.54
CA GLY A 260 -20.00 -22.09 -12.62
C GLY A 260 -18.99 -21.35 -11.73
N GLU A 261 -17.77 -21.18 -12.22
CA GLU A 261 -16.65 -20.56 -11.47
C GLU A 261 -16.66 -19.03 -11.63
N SER A 262 -16.50 -18.31 -10.51
CA SER A 262 -16.42 -16.84 -10.48
C SER A 262 -15.69 -16.35 -9.22
N GLU A 263 -15.05 -15.19 -9.30
CA GLU A 263 -14.55 -14.49 -8.12
C GLU A 263 -15.66 -13.64 -7.53
N LEU A 264 -16.05 -13.89 -6.26
CA LEU A 264 -17.09 -13.12 -5.58
C LEU A 264 -16.55 -11.81 -5.03
N MET A 265 -15.41 -11.88 -4.36
CA MET A 265 -14.79 -10.72 -3.73
C MET A 265 -13.29 -10.91 -3.57
N SER A 266 -12.56 -9.81 -3.67
CA SER A 266 -11.18 -9.70 -3.22
C SER A 266 -11.11 -8.77 -2.02
N TYR A 267 -10.24 -9.06 -1.07
CA TYR A 267 -10.04 -8.26 0.12
C TYR A 267 -8.55 -8.09 0.38
N ARG A 268 -8.17 -6.93 0.92
CA ARG A 268 -6.80 -6.65 1.35
C ARG A 268 -6.76 -6.43 2.85
N ILE A 269 -5.73 -7.01 3.48
CA ILE A 269 -5.47 -6.90 4.91
C ILE A 269 -4.00 -6.53 5.09
N ASN A 270 -3.75 -5.35 5.66
CA ASN A 270 -2.42 -4.90 6.04
C ASN A 270 -2.16 -5.25 7.51
N THR A 271 -1.83 -6.52 7.76
CA THR A 271 -1.42 -7.00 9.09
C THR A 271 0.05 -7.37 9.05
N HIS A 272 0.82 -6.93 10.04
CA HIS A 272 2.21 -7.36 10.20
C HIS A 272 2.26 -8.84 10.59
N VAL A 273 2.44 -9.70 9.59
CA VAL A 273 2.59 -11.13 9.81
C VAL A 273 4.06 -11.50 9.67
N LYS A 274 4.53 -12.33 10.61
CA LYS A 274 5.84 -12.95 10.47
C LYS A 274 5.86 -13.81 9.21
N PRO A 275 6.92 -13.73 8.37
CA PRO A 275 6.92 -14.45 7.11
C PRO A 275 6.83 -15.97 7.34
N LEU A 276 5.88 -16.64 6.69
CA LEU A 276 5.62 -18.07 6.92
C LEU A 276 6.83 -18.95 6.59
N ILE A 277 7.60 -18.63 5.56
CA ILE A 277 8.84 -19.32 5.21
C ILE A 277 9.98 -18.31 5.27
N TRP A 278 10.66 -18.29 6.40
CA TRP A 278 11.81 -17.42 6.60
C TRP A 278 13.02 -17.96 5.86
N ILE A 279 13.56 -17.17 4.92
CA ILE A 279 14.80 -17.50 4.20
C ILE A 279 15.95 -16.65 4.74
N GLU A 280 17.02 -17.33 5.11
CA GLU A 280 18.28 -16.73 5.50
C GLU A 280 19.31 -17.16 4.46
N SER A 281 19.82 -16.21 3.68
CA SER A 281 20.80 -16.49 2.63
C SER A 281 22.09 -15.72 2.88
N VAL A 282 23.21 -16.44 2.84
CA VAL A 282 24.55 -15.86 2.88
C VAL A 282 25.22 -16.16 1.54
N ILE A 283 25.60 -15.09 0.83
CA ILE A 283 26.29 -15.16 -0.45
C ILE A 283 27.73 -14.71 -0.21
N GLU A 284 28.66 -15.65 -0.33
CA GLU A 284 30.10 -15.41 -0.26
C GLU A 284 30.66 -15.40 -1.68
N LYS A 285 31.01 -14.20 -2.18
CA LYS A 285 31.65 -14.04 -3.48
C LYS A 285 33.16 -13.94 -3.30
N PHE A 286 33.90 -14.87 -3.89
CA PHE A 286 35.35 -14.81 -4.02
C PHE A 286 35.67 -14.32 -5.44
N SER A 287 36.14 -13.07 -5.54
CA SER A 287 36.49 -12.45 -6.83
C SER A 287 37.41 -13.36 -7.66
N HIS A 288 37.12 -13.46 -8.96
CA HIS A 288 37.85 -14.25 -9.96
C HIS A 288 37.97 -15.76 -9.69
N SER A 289 37.13 -16.33 -8.81
CA SER A 289 37.24 -17.77 -8.47
C SER A 289 35.91 -18.48 -8.35
N ARG A 290 35.07 -18.10 -7.38
CA ARG A 290 33.86 -18.86 -7.05
C ARG A 290 32.85 -18.06 -6.27
N VAL A 291 31.60 -18.52 -6.30
CA VAL A 291 30.52 -18.03 -5.44
C VAL A 291 29.99 -19.21 -4.64
N GLU A 292 29.95 -19.05 -3.32
CA GLU A 292 29.29 -19.98 -2.42
C GLU A 292 28.01 -19.35 -1.89
N ILE A 293 26.90 -20.05 -2.07
CA ILE A 293 25.58 -19.59 -1.64
C ILE A 293 25.06 -20.58 -0.62
N MET A 294 24.85 -20.13 0.61
CA MET A 294 24.22 -20.91 1.67
C MET A 294 22.83 -20.35 1.95
N VAL A 295 21.81 -21.19 1.81
CA VAL A 295 20.41 -20.81 1.98
C VAL A 295 19.78 -21.72 3.02
N LYS A 296 19.28 -21.11 4.09
CA LYS A 296 18.54 -21.77 5.16
C LYS A 296 17.07 -21.35 5.10
N ALA A 297 16.18 -22.31 4.90
CA ALA A 297 14.73 -22.08 4.90
C ALA A 297 14.12 -22.60 6.21
N LYS A 298 13.38 -21.75 6.93
CA LYS A 298 12.72 -22.06 8.21
C LYS A 298 11.21 -21.82 8.08
N GLY A 299 10.38 -22.84 8.33
CA GLY A 299 8.92 -22.68 8.31
C GLY A 299 8.39 -22.15 9.64
N GLN A 300 7.93 -20.91 9.68
CA GLN A 300 7.35 -20.23 10.84
C GLN A 300 5.82 -20.32 10.87
N PHE A 301 5.27 -21.51 10.66
CA PHE A 301 3.83 -21.77 10.76
C PHE A 301 3.54 -23.01 11.61
N LYS A 302 2.25 -23.29 11.83
CA LYS A 302 1.81 -24.39 12.69
C LYS A 302 2.40 -25.72 12.23
N LYS A 303 2.96 -26.50 13.17
CA LYS A 303 3.59 -27.80 12.91
C LYS A 303 2.66 -28.84 12.26
N GLN A 304 1.35 -28.69 12.45
CA GLN A 304 0.31 -29.55 11.86
C GLN A 304 0.05 -29.23 10.39
N SER A 305 0.35 -28.00 9.97
CA SER A 305 0.21 -27.58 8.58
C SER A 305 1.50 -27.92 7.82
N VAL A 306 1.34 -28.16 6.52
CA VAL A 306 2.43 -28.51 5.61
C VAL A 306 2.30 -27.62 4.39
N ALA A 307 3.40 -26.98 4.00
CA ALA A 307 3.49 -26.28 2.73
C ALA A 307 3.88 -27.26 1.63
N ASN A 308 3.12 -27.26 0.55
CA ASN A 308 3.30 -28.08 -0.63
C ASN A 308 4.07 -27.30 -1.69
N ASN A 309 4.87 -28.03 -2.48
CA ASN A 309 5.56 -27.53 -3.66
C ASN A 309 6.29 -26.19 -3.43
N VAL A 310 7.07 -26.13 -2.35
CA VAL A 310 7.84 -24.93 -2.03
C VAL A 310 8.98 -24.80 -3.03
N GLU A 311 9.04 -23.67 -3.74
CA GLU A 311 10.13 -23.33 -4.65
C GLU A 311 10.84 -22.07 -4.14
N VAL A 312 12.09 -22.19 -3.73
CA VAL A 312 12.94 -21.05 -3.40
C VAL A 312 13.79 -20.72 -4.62
N ARG A 313 13.59 -19.52 -5.18
CA ARG A 313 14.30 -19.04 -6.37
C ARG A 313 15.35 -18.04 -5.93
N VAL A 314 16.60 -18.45 -6.04
CA VAL A 314 17.76 -17.69 -5.59
C VAL A 314 18.50 -17.19 -6.82
N PRO A 315 18.65 -15.87 -6.99
CA PRO A 315 19.39 -15.35 -8.12
C PRO A 315 20.88 -15.63 -7.96
N VAL A 316 21.52 -15.90 -9.08
CA VAL A 316 22.96 -16.12 -9.19
C VAL A 316 23.56 -15.20 -10.25
N PRO A 317 24.86 -14.90 -10.19
CA PRO A 317 25.52 -14.11 -11.24
C PRO A 317 25.38 -14.76 -12.62
N SER A 318 25.30 -13.96 -13.69
CA SER A 318 25.11 -14.51 -15.05
C SER A 318 26.35 -15.24 -15.58
N ASP A 319 27.52 -14.88 -15.07
CA ASP A 319 28.81 -15.48 -15.38
C ASP A 319 29.06 -16.79 -14.62
N ALA A 320 28.15 -17.20 -13.73
CA ALA A 320 28.32 -18.37 -12.89
C ALA A 320 28.33 -19.68 -13.69
N ASP A 321 29.38 -20.47 -13.50
CA ASP A 321 29.57 -21.77 -14.13
C ASP A 321 29.63 -22.94 -13.11
N SER A 322 29.71 -24.17 -13.61
CA SER A 322 30.03 -25.37 -12.83
C SER A 322 29.20 -25.55 -11.52
N PRO A 323 27.86 -25.58 -11.59
CA PRO A 323 27.00 -25.66 -10.43
C PRO A 323 27.19 -26.96 -9.64
N LYS A 324 27.40 -26.85 -8.32
CA LYS A 324 27.41 -27.98 -7.38
C LYS A 324 26.46 -27.71 -6.22
N PHE A 325 25.50 -28.61 -6.02
CA PHE A 325 24.48 -28.46 -4.99
C PHE A 325 24.63 -29.53 -3.90
N LYS A 326 24.46 -29.11 -2.64
CA LYS A 326 24.27 -29.98 -1.48
C LYS A 326 23.00 -29.54 -0.76
N THR A 327 21.97 -30.36 -0.80
CA THR A 327 20.68 -30.09 -0.14
C THR A 327 20.46 -31.07 1.00
N SER A 328 19.84 -30.62 2.10
CA SER A 328 19.36 -31.53 3.15
C SER A 328 18.09 -32.26 2.72
N THR A 329 17.21 -31.57 1.99
CA THR A 329 15.92 -32.07 1.53
C THR A 329 15.53 -31.30 0.26
N GLY A 330 14.84 -31.97 -0.66
CA GLY A 330 14.47 -31.39 -1.95
C GLY A 330 15.61 -31.41 -2.96
N HIS A 331 15.31 -30.91 -4.16
CA HIS A 331 16.21 -30.89 -5.31
C HIS A 331 16.52 -29.45 -5.70
N ALA A 332 17.78 -29.11 -5.97
CA ALA A 332 18.18 -27.81 -6.50
C ALA A 332 18.56 -27.93 -7.98
N LYS A 333 18.00 -27.08 -8.83
CA LYS A 333 18.26 -27.02 -10.27
C LYS A 333 18.77 -25.63 -10.65
N TYR A 334 19.86 -25.57 -11.41
CA TYR A 334 20.32 -24.33 -12.04
C TYR A 334 19.53 -24.05 -13.32
N VAL A 335 19.05 -22.83 -13.50
CA VAL A 335 18.37 -22.34 -14.71
C VAL A 335 19.17 -21.17 -15.28
N PRO A 336 20.09 -21.42 -16.24
CA PRO A 336 20.95 -20.39 -16.82
C PRO A 336 20.18 -19.29 -17.54
N GLU A 337 19.08 -19.61 -18.23
CA GLU A 337 18.28 -18.64 -19.00
C GLU A 337 17.78 -17.45 -18.18
N LYS A 338 17.63 -17.63 -16.86
CA LYS A 338 17.14 -16.62 -15.94
C LYS A 338 18.13 -16.31 -14.81
N ASN A 339 19.35 -16.82 -14.90
CA ASN A 339 20.41 -16.67 -13.89
C ASN A 339 19.91 -16.99 -12.47
N LEU A 340 19.24 -18.14 -12.30
CA LEU A 340 18.62 -18.50 -11.01
C LEU A 340 18.75 -19.98 -10.66
N VAL A 341 18.83 -20.23 -9.35
CA VAL A 341 18.74 -21.56 -8.75
C VAL A 341 17.34 -21.74 -8.22
N VAL A 342 16.66 -22.78 -8.68
CA VAL A 342 15.37 -23.20 -8.15
C VAL A 342 15.59 -24.36 -7.19
N TRP A 343 15.36 -24.13 -5.91
CA TRP A 343 15.35 -25.18 -4.89
C TRP A 343 13.91 -25.60 -4.59
N THR A 344 13.56 -26.81 -5.02
CA THR A 344 12.20 -27.35 -4.91
C THR A 344 12.10 -28.36 -3.76
N ILE A 345 11.13 -28.15 -2.88
CA ILE A 345 10.81 -28.98 -1.73
C ILE A 345 9.33 -29.36 -1.82
N LYS A 346 9.05 -30.65 -2.10
CA LYS A 346 7.67 -31.13 -2.31
C LYS A 346 6.78 -30.94 -1.08
N SER A 347 7.32 -31.18 0.11
CA SER A 347 6.59 -31.11 1.37
C SER A 347 7.47 -30.46 2.44
N PHE A 348 7.02 -29.32 2.96
CA PHE A 348 7.70 -28.53 3.97
C PHE A 348 6.80 -28.43 5.21
N PRO A 349 7.08 -29.19 6.29
CA PRO A 349 6.29 -29.10 7.52
C PRO A 349 6.59 -27.83 8.32
N GLY A 350 5.58 -27.30 9.02
CA GLY A 350 5.77 -26.14 9.90
C GLY A 350 6.76 -26.43 11.04
N GLY A 351 7.60 -25.45 11.37
CA GLY A 351 8.61 -25.53 12.43
C GLY A 351 9.86 -26.32 12.07
N LYS A 352 9.99 -26.81 10.83
CA LYS A 352 11.23 -27.43 10.33
C LYS A 352 12.12 -26.41 9.65
N GLU A 353 13.41 -26.75 9.62
CA GLU A 353 14.43 -26.00 8.89
C GLU A 353 15.18 -26.91 7.94
N PHE A 354 15.47 -26.40 6.75
CA PHE A 354 16.24 -27.08 5.72
C PHE A 354 17.37 -26.18 5.22
N LEU A 355 18.43 -26.81 4.74
CA LEU A 355 19.63 -26.13 4.29
C LEU A 355 19.96 -26.56 2.86
N MET A 356 20.32 -25.57 2.03
CA MET A 356 20.90 -25.76 0.71
C MET A 356 22.22 -25.00 0.65
N ARG A 357 23.26 -25.66 0.12
CA ARG A 357 24.54 -25.04 -0.22
C ARG A 357 24.78 -25.23 -1.70
N ALA A 358 24.99 -24.13 -2.41
CA ALA A 358 25.37 -24.12 -3.81
C ALA A 358 26.79 -23.56 -3.95
N HIS A 359 27.55 -24.13 -4.87
CA HIS A 359 28.87 -23.67 -5.26
C HIS A 359 28.89 -23.47 -6.76
N PHE A 360 29.36 -22.30 -7.18
CA PHE A 360 29.53 -21.91 -8.58
C PHE A 360 30.97 -21.49 -8.81
N GLY A 361 31.52 -21.79 -9.98
CA GLY A 361 32.75 -21.14 -10.44
C GLY A 361 32.42 -19.77 -11.01
N LEU A 362 33.39 -18.85 -10.91
CA LEU A 362 33.35 -17.58 -11.62
C LEU A 362 34.51 -17.55 -12.62
N PRO A 363 34.33 -16.93 -13.79
CA PRO A 363 35.42 -16.63 -14.70
C PRO A 363 36.47 -15.76 -14.02
N SER A 364 37.72 -15.89 -14.46
CA SER A 364 38.82 -15.06 -13.95
C SER A 364 38.77 -13.62 -14.50
N VAL A 365 38.00 -13.37 -15.55
CA VAL A 365 37.79 -12.04 -16.14
C VAL A 365 36.48 -11.48 -15.60
N GLU A 366 36.54 -10.29 -15.00
CA GLU A 366 35.33 -9.59 -14.53
C GLU A 366 34.61 -8.95 -15.72
N ASN A 367 33.28 -8.96 -15.66
CA ASN A 367 32.44 -8.24 -16.61
C ASN A 367 32.30 -6.78 -16.13
N ASP A 368 32.41 -5.81 -17.03
CA ASP A 368 32.39 -4.38 -16.69
C ASP A 368 30.98 -3.87 -16.32
N GLU A 369 29.94 -4.65 -16.62
CA GLU A 369 28.55 -4.30 -16.33
C GLU A 369 28.14 -4.72 -14.90
N LEU A 370 27.69 -3.74 -14.11
CA LEU A 370 27.12 -3.99 -12.78
C LEU A 370 25.76 -4.68 -12.92
N GLU A 371 25.73 -5.99 -12.67
CA GLU A 371 24.46 -6.73 -12.63
C GLU A 371 23.52 -6.23 -11.54
N GLY A 372 22.23 -6.11 -11.90
CA GLY A 372 21.16 -5.86 -10.95
C GLY A 372 21.09 -6.96 -9.89
N LYS A 373 20.67 -6.60 -8.68
CA LYS A 373 20.50 -7.54 -7.55
C LYS A 373 19.02 -7.88 -7.36
N PRO A 374 18.46 -8.84 -8.10
CA PRO A 374 17.09 -9.28 -7.87
C PRO A 374 16.95 -9.90 -6.47
N PRO A 375 15.77 -9.79 -5.82
CA PRO A 375 15.51 -10.44 -4.55
C PRO A 375 15.28 -11.95 -4.71
N ILE A 376 15.47 -12.70 -3.63
CA ILE A 376 15.03 -14.11 -3.54
C ILE A 376 13.50 -14.13 -3.56
N THR A 377 12.93 -14.97 -4.41
CA THR A 377 11.48 -15.21 -4.43
C THR A 377 11.15 -16.61 -3.92
N VAL A 378 10.06 -16.74 -3.16
CA VAL A 378 9.61 -18.04 -2.67
C VAL A 378 8.18 -18.29 -3.14
N LYS A 379 7.96 -19.44 -3.77
CA LYS A 379 6.61 -19.92 -4.05
C LYS A 379 6.24 -21.05 -3.09
N PHE A 380 5.03 -21.03 -2.56
CA PHE A 380 4.52 -22.11 -1.72
C PHE A 380 3.00 -22.09 -1.68
N GLU A 381 2.41 -23.24 -1.31
CA GLU A 381 0.98 -23.39 -1.08
C GLU A 381 0.74 -24.15 0.23
N ILE A 382 -0.09 -23.62 1.13
CA ILE A 382 -0.47 -24.25 2.40
C ILE A 382 -1.99 -24.45 2.37
N PRO A 383 -2.46 -25.70 2.20
CA PRO A 383 -3.88 -26.00 2.26
C PRO A 383 -4.39 -25.99 3.70
N TYR A 384 -5.69 -25.73 3.86
CA TYR A 384 -6.43 -25.68 5.11
C TYR A 384 -5.85 -24.68 6.14
N PHE A 385 -5.25 -23.60 5.66
CA PHE A 385 -4.61 -22.59 6.48
C PHE A 385 -5.05 -21.19 6.05
N THR A 386 -5.29 -20.32 7.03
CA THR A 386 -5.49 -18.88 6.84
C THR A 386 -4.56 -18.13 7.78
N VAL A 387 -3.90 -17.11 7.24
CA VAL A 387 -3.06 -16.22 8.01
C VAL A 387 -3.90 -15.13 8.65
N SER A 388 -4.84 -14.56 7.88
CA SER A 388 -5.73 -13.51 8.40
C SER A 388 -6.63 -14.02 9.52
N GLY A 389 -6.96 -15.33 9.51
CA GLY A 389 -7.97 -15.91 10.37
C GLY A 389 -9.41 -15.67 9.89
N ILE A 390 -9.59 -15.33 8.62
CA ILE A 390 -10.92 -15.24 8.00
C ILE A 390 -11.63 -16.59 8.06
N GLN A 391 -12.93 -16.55 8.31
CA GLN A 391 -13.78 -17.72 8.45
C GLN A 391 -15.15 -17.44 7.84
N VAL A 392 -15.59 -18.36 6.99
CA VAL A 392 -16.96 -18.39 6.49
C VAL A 392 -17.85 -18.97 7.60
N ARG A 393 -18.73 -18.14 8.17
CA ARG A 393 -19.63 -18.53 9.27
C ARG A 393 -20.84 -19.28 8.77
N TYR A 394 -21.44 -18.80 7.69
CA TYR A 394 -22.57 -19.43 7.04
C TYR A 394 -22.66 -18.99 5.58
N MET A 395 -23.28 -19.85 4.78
CA MET A 395 -23.79 -19.51 3.46
C MET A 395 -25.27 -19.87 3.44
N LYS A 396 -26.13 -18.85 3.33
CA LYS A 396 -27.57 -19.03 3.22
C LYS A 396 -27.95 -19.00 1.75
N ILE A 397 -28.63 -20.04 1.29
CA ILE A 397 -29.11 -20.17 -0.09
C ILE A 397 -30.63 -20.02 -0.04
N ILE A 398 -31.17 -19.04 -0.76
CA ILE A 398 -32.59 -18.71 -0.78
C ILE A 398 -33.09 -18.88 -2.22
N GLU A 399 -33.88 -19.90 -2.46
CA GLU A 399 -34.51 -20.16 -3.76
C GLU A 399 -36.01 -20.42 -3.59
N LYS A 400 -36.83 -19.98 -4.54
CA LYS A 400 -38.29 -20.17 -4.53
C LYS A 400 -38.70 -21.64 -4.48
N SER A 401 -37.93 -22.50 -5.13
CA SER A 401 -38.13 -23.96 -5.19
C SER A 401 -37.77 -24.68 -3.88
N GLY A 402 -37.08 -24.03 -2.95
CA GLY A 402 -36.80 -24.56 -1.62
C GLY A 402 -35.89 -25.80 -1.58
N TYR A 403 -35.07 -26.05 -2.59
CA TYR A 403 -34.15 -27.20 -2.55
C TYR A 403 -33.07 -27.02 -1.49
N GLN A 404 -32.59 -28.13 -0.94
CA GLN A 404 -31.42 -28.15 -0.06
C GLN A 404 -30.15 -28.17 -0.90
N ALA A 405 -29.23 -27.24 -0.64
CA ALA A 405 -27.92 -27.19 -1.27
C ALA A 405 -26.81 -27.30 -0.22
N LEU A 406 -25.69 -27.91 -0.59
CA LEU A 406 -24.56 -28.17 0.30
C LEU A 406 -23.41 -27.19 -0.01
N PRO A 407 -23.08 -26.27 0.91
CA PRO A 407 -21.90 -25.42 0.78
C PRO A 407 -20.65 -26.13 1.31
N TRP A 408 -19.60 -26.15 0.50
CA TRP A 408 -18.26 -26.63 0.84
C TRP A 408 -17.31 -25.45 0.91
N VAL A 409 -16.40 -25.44 1.88
CA VAL A 409 -15.38 -24.39 1.99
C VAL A 409 -14.01 -25.02 2.17
N ARG A 410 -13.01 -24.50 1.44
CA ARG A 410 -11.60 -24.77 1.70
C ARG A 410 -10.81 -23.47 1.78
N TYR A 411 -9.75 -23.50 2.56
CA TYR A 411 -8.86 -22.38 2.77
C TYR A 411 -7.50 -22.73 2.18
N ILE A 412 -6.94 -21.84 1.37
CA ILE A 412 -5.63 -22.03 0.74
C ILE A 412 -4.84 -20.76 0.99
N THR A 413 -3.64 -20.91 1.52
CA THR A 413 -2.68 -19.80 1.63
C THR A 413 -1.57 -20.04 0.61
N GLN A 414 -1.32 -19.08 -0.26
CA GLN A 414 -0.25 -19.13 -1.24
C GLN A 414 0.66 -17.90 -1.13
N SER A 415 1.85 -18.00 -1.70
CA SER A 415 2.73 -16.86 -1.91
C SER A 415 2.19 -15.95 -3.04
N GLY A 416 2.08 -14.65 -2.77
CA GLY A 416 1.98 -13.63 -3.81
C GLY A 416 3.38 -13.09 -4.14
N ASP A 417 3.59 -11.79 -3.97
CA ASP A 417 4.89 -11.14 -4.08
C ASP A 417 5.73 -11.38 -2.82
N TYR A 418 6.30 -12.59 -2.73
CA TYR A 418 7.13 -13.00 -1.60
C TYR A 418 8.61 -12.80 -1.93
N GLN A 419 9.15 -11.63 -1.58
CA GLN A 419 10.48 -11.17 -1.96
C GLN A 419 11.37 -10.92 -0.74
N LEU A 420 12.56 -11.51 -0.71
CA LEU A 420 13.57 -11.25 0.30
C LEU A 420 14.82 -10.67 -0.35
N ARG A 421 15.13 -9.42 -0.01
CA ARG A 421 16.38 -8.79 -0.44
C ARG A 421 17.53 -9.42 0.34
N THR A 422 18.66 -9.61 -0.33
CA THR A 422 19.85 -10.22 0.27
C THR A 422 20.99 -9.23 0.28
N ASN A 423 21.88 -9.37 1.28
CA ASN A 423 23.17 -8.69 1.29
C ASN A 423 24.21 -9.65 0.71
N VAL A 424 25.03 -9.14 -0.22
CA VAL A 424 26.23 -9.85 -0.67
C VAL A 424 27.36 -9.44 0.26
N LEU A 425 27.88 -10.38 1.04
CA LEU A 425 29.12 -10.15 1.78
C LEU A 425 30.27 -10.32 0.78
N GLN A 426 30.83 -9.21 0.33
CA GLN A 426 32.06 -9.25 -0.45
C GLN A 426 33.23 -9.44 0.52
N THR A 427 33.82 -10.64 0.51
CA THR A 427 34.97 -10.96 1.37
C THR A 427 36.23 -10.29 0.81
N LEU A 428 36.38 -8.98 1.05
CA LEU A 428 37.66 -8.29 0.88
C LEU A 428 38.57 -8.67 2.05
N LEU A 429 39.16 -9.86 2.05
CA LEU A 429 40.30 -10.20 2.93
C LEU A 429 40.87 -11.58 2.60
N CYS A 430 41.96 -11.61 1.81
CA CYS A 430 43.02 -12.60 2.03
C CYS A 430 44.34 -12.18 1.34
N ARG A 431 45.16 -11.36 2.02
CA ARG A 431 46.64 -11.41 1.95
C ARG A 431 47.26 -10.50 3.02
N SER A 432 47.27 -10.97 4.26
CA SER A 432 48.33 -10.61 5.22
C SER A 432 48.29 -11.57 6.37
N GLN A 433 49.12 -12.61 6.29
CA GLN A 433 49.86 -13.22 7.40
C GLN A 433 50.51 -14.51 6.89
N ARG A 434 51.66 -14.37 6.24
CA ARG A 434 52.78 -15.31 6.38
C ARG A 434 54.06 -14.55 6.04
N ALA A 435 54.91 -14.47 7.05
CA ALA A 435 56.13 -13.69 7.08
C ALA A 435 57.27 -14.35 6.28
N ASN A 436 58.17 -13.47 5.85
CA ASN A 436 59.62 -13.63 5.67
C ASN A 436 60.14 -14.58 4.59
N VAL A 437 60.86 -14.00 3.61
CA VAL A 437 62.22 -14.35 3.13
C VAL A 437 62.62 -13.37 1.99
N PHE A 438 63.52 -12.42 2.30
CA PHE A 438 64.59 -11.81 1.46
C PHE A 438 64.25 -10.85 0.26
N PRO A 439 65.21 -9.98 -0.22
CA PRO A 439 65.06 -8.52 -0.11
C PRO A 439 65.26 -7.66 -1.40
N ASN A 440 65.08 -6.34 -1.22
CA ASN A 440 65.77 -5.21 -1.85
C ASN A 440 65.30 -4.55 -3.17
N VAL A 441 65.32 -3.20 -3.09
CA VAL A 441 65.53 -2.12 -4.11
C VAL A 441 64.34 -1.23 -4.54
N TYR A 442 63.06 -1.61 -4.47
CA TYR A 442 61.98 -0.75 -5.01
C TYR A 442 61.08 -0.02 -4.00
N GLN A 443 61.41 0.02 -2.70
CA GLN A 443 60.52 0.59 -1.68
C GLN A 443 60.64 2.10 -1.45
N HIS A 444 61.72 2.77 -1.84
CA HIS A 444 61.93 4.16 -1.43
C HIS A 444 61.21 5.21 -2.29
N LEU A 445 60.91 4.89 -3.56
CA LEU A 445 60.20 5.78 -4.48
C LEU A 445 58.67 5.63 -4.37
N LEU A 446 58.20 4.40 -4.22
CA LEU A 446 56.77 4.09 -4.06
C LEU A 446 56.23 4.58 -2.71
N PHE A 447 57.02 4.56 -1.62
CA PHE A 447 56.57 5.05 -0.32
C PHE A 447 56.36 6.58 -0.28
N ARG A 448 57.14 7.36 -1.04
CA ARG A 448 56.95 8.83 -1.14
C ARG A 448 55.75 9.23 -1.99
N LEU A 449 55.43 8.47 -3.04
CA LEU A 449 54.22 8.67 -3.84
C LEU A 449 52.97 8.22 -3.07
N TYR A 450 53.04 7.11 -2.34
CA TYR A 450 51.97 6.59 -1.50
C TYR A 450 51.61 7.52 -0.32
N LEU A 451 52.61 8.14 0.32
CA LEU A 451 52.38 9.12 1.40
C LEU A 451 51.76 10.44 0.93
N LYS A 452 52.05 10.88 -0.30
CA LYS A 452 51.41 12.08 -0.88
C LYS A 452 49.98 11.81 -1.34
N PHE A 453 49.70 10.61 -1.86
CA PHE A 453 48.36 10.22 -2.29
C PHE A 453 47.42 9.96 -1.10
N ASN A 454 47.91 9.35 -0.02
CA ASN A 454 47.11 9.09 1.19
C ASN A 454 46.62 10.35 1.91
N ARG A 455 47.37 11.47 1.88
CA ARG A 455 46.88 12.74 2.45
C ARG A 455 45.68 13.30 1.70
N SER A 456 45.60 13.07 0.39
CA SER A 456 44.47 13.51 -0.43
C SER A 456 43.26 12.58 -0.27
N ILE A 457 43.49 11.28 -0.08
CA ILE A 457 42.44 10.29 0.21
C ILE A 457 41.88 10.50 1.62
N GLU A 458 42.70 10.72 2.65
CA GLU A 458 42.19 10.99 4.02
C GLU A 458 41.39 12.30 4.09
N ALA A 459 41.75 13.31 3.29
CA ALA A 459 40.97 14.54 3.17
C ALA A 459 39.62 14.29 2.47
N ALA A 460 39.61 13.49 1.40
CA ALA A 460 38.39 13.09 0.71
C ALA A 460 37.50 12.19 1.59
N GLU A 461 38.05 11.24 2.34
CA GLU A 461 37.32 10.38 3.27
C GLU A 461 36.75 11.17 4.45
N ARG A 462 37.44 12.22 4.93
CA ARG A 462 36.88 13.13 5.93
C ARG A 462 35.73 13.97 5.38
N ILE A 463 35.82 14.44 4.15
CA ILE A 463 34.74 15.20 3.50
C ILE A 463 33.57 14.28 3.16
N ILE A 464 33.81 13.08 2.65
CA ILE A 464 32.80 12.07 2.34
C ILE A 464 32.13 11.57 3.62
N SER A 465 32.88 11.31 4.70
CA SER A 465 32.28 10.91 5.99
C SER A 465 31.55 12.05 6.69
N ALA A 466 31.97 13.30 6.52
CA ALA A 466 31.21 14.48 6.96
C ALA A 466 29.93 14.65 6.12
N ALA A 467 30.01 14.49 4.81
CA ALA A 467 28.86 14.52 3.90
C ALA A 467 27.89 13.36 4.16
N LEU A 468 28.38 12.14 4.40
CA LEU A 468 27.59 10.98 4.81
C LEU A 468 26.99 11.16 6.20
N ARG A 469 27.67 11.82 7.14
CA ARG A 469 27.07 12.17 8.44
C ARG A 469 25.98 13.23 8.29
N ILE A 470 26.14 14.20 7.40
CA ILE A 470 25.11 15.20 7.10
C ILE A 470 23.94 14.52 6.38
N GLN A 471 24.21 13.63 5.43
CA GLN A 471 23.22 12.87 4.66
C GLN A 471 22.47 11.86 5.54
N GLN A 472 23.15 11.15 6.44
CA GLN A 472 22.52 10.27 7.44
C GLN A 472 21.73 11.05 8.48
N LYS A 473 22.14 12.28 8.83
CA LYS A 473 21.37 13.15 9.74
C LYS A 473 20.13 13.73 9.05
N THR A 474 20.14 13.91 7.72
CA THR A 474 18.94 14.24 6.93
C THR A 474 18.08 13.02 6.66
N GLU A 475 18.65 11.85 6.36
CA GLU A 475 17.92 10.60 6.13
C GLU A 475 17.33 10.00 7.41
N GLN A 476 17.98 10.18 8.57
CA GLN A 476 17.36 9.90 9.88
C GLN A 476 16.26 10.91 10.22
N ARG A 477 16.33 12.17 9.75
CA ARG A 477 15.25 13.15 9.90
C ARG A 477 14.05 12.86 8.99
N VAL A 478 14.27 12.28 7.81
CA VAL A 478 13.21 11.85 6.88
C VAL A 478 12.66 10.47 7.26
N SER A 479 13.47 9.57 7.81
CA SER A 479 13.03 8.25 8.29
C SER A 479 12.39 8.25 9.68
N MET A 480 12.55 9.32 10.46
CA MET A 480 11.75 9.59 11.67
C MET A 480 10.36 10.18 11.33
N MET A 481 9.92 10.21 10.07
CA MET A 481 8.61 10.77 9.70
C MET A 481 7.46 9.76 9.82
N VAL A 482 7.74 8.51 10.23
CA VAL A 482 6.73 7.52 10.64
C VAL A 482 6.67 7.51 12.16
N LEU A 483 5.91 8.45 12.71
CA LEU A 483 5.83 8.67 14.13
C LEU A 483 4.38 8.49 14.59
N SER A 484 4.23 7.64 15.60
CA SER A 484 3.00 7.42 16.35
C SER A 484 2.37 8.78 16.73
N GLN A 485 1.06 8.87 16.91
CA GLN A 485 0.39 10.16 17.20
C GLN A 485 1.02 10.93 18.39
N MET A 486 1.71 10.25 19.32
CA MET A 486 2.45 10.87 20.43
C MET A 486 3.73 11.61 20.00
N ASP A 487 4.40 11.11 18.98
CA ASP A 487 5.66 11.65 18.47
C ASP A 487 5.43 12.87 17.56
N ALA A 488 4.32 12.89 16.83
CA ALA A 488 3.81 14.06 16.13
C ALA A 488 3.48 15.21 17.09
N GLY A 489 2.85 14.92 18.23
CA GLY A 489 2.62 15.91 19.30
C GLY A 489 3.91 16.49 19.86
N ARG A 490 4.96 15.67 20.03
CA ARG A 490 6.31 16.14 20.43
C ARG A 490 6.93 17.06 19.39
N ALA A 491 6.87 16.71 18.11
CA ALA A 491 7.42 17.53 17.04
C ALA A 491 6.72 18.89 16.92
N LEU A 492 5.38 18.89 16.95
CA LEU A 492 4.57 20.10 16.88
C LEU A 492 4.82 21.03 18.08
N THR A 493 4.82 20.48 19.30
CA THR A 493 5.11 21.26 20.52
C THR A 493 6.54 21.80 20.55
N ALA A 494 7.52 21.04 20.07
CA ALA A 494 8.91 21.51 19.96
C ALA A 494 9.09 22.62 18.90
N ALA A 495 8.36 22.55 17.78
CA ALA A 495 8.36 23.60 16.76
C ALA A 495 7.71 24.88 17.28
N ALA A 496 6.57 24.77 17.97
CA ALA A 496 5.90 25.87 18.65
C ALA A 496 6.78 26.49 19.75
N ALA A 497 7.48 25.65 20.52
CA ALA A 497 8.47 26.10 21.51
C ALA A 497 9.64 26.84 20.86
N LYS A 498 10.03 26.52 19.62
CA LYS A 498 11.15 27.20 18.95
C LYS A 498 10.74 28.51 18.28
N GLY A 499 9.44 28.75 18.09
CA GLY A 499 8.91 29.92 17.40
C GLY A 499 8.99 29.86 15.87
N ASP A 500 9.09 28.65 15.30
CA ASP A 500 9.24 28.44 13.85
C ASP A 500 7.87 28.24 13.18
N SER A 501 7.28 29.33 12.66
CA SER A 501 5.93 29.29 12.07
C SER A 501 5.84 28.45 10.80
N SER A 502 6.91 28.42 10.00
CA SER A 502 6.96 27.64 8.75
C SER A 502 6.99 26.14 9.04
N GLU A 503 7.76 25.72 10.06
CA GLU A 503 7.80 24.32 10.46
C GLU A 503 6.47 23.87 11.10
N VAL A 504 5.81 24.73 11.89
CA VAL A 504 4.47 24.45 12.42
C VAL A 504 3.46 24.27 11.28
N GLN A 505 3.46 25.15 10.28
CA GLN A 505 2.57 25.04 9.12
C GLN A 505 2.82 23.74 8.35
N ARG A 506 4.09 23.43 8.08
CA ARG A 506 4.49 22.20 7.38
C ARG A 506 4.05 20.95 8.12
N ILE A 507 4.22 20.89 9.44
CA ILE A 507 3.78 19.74 10.26
C ILE A 507 2.26 19.57 10.21
N LEU A 508 1.49 20.66 10.27
CA LEU A 508 0.03 20.59 10.22
C LEU A 508 -0.49 20.15 8.85
N GLU A 509 0.14 20.61 7.76
CA GLU A 509 -0.28 20.33 6.38
C GLU A 509 0.19 18.96 5.89
N ASP A 510 1.47 18.61 6.10
CA ASP A 510 2.05 17.36 5.60
C ASP A 510 1.68 16.14 6.45
N CYS A 511 1.62 16.30 7.78
CA CYS A 511 1.42 15.16 8.70
C CYS A 511 -0.03 14.94 9.15
N ARG A 512 -0.98 15.81 8.75
CA ARG A 512 -2.40 15.76 9.15
C ARG A 512 -2.62 15.57 10.67
N VAL A 513 -1.79 16.21 11.48
CA VAL A 513 -1.83 16.11 12.95
C VAL A 513 -2.89 17.08 13.49
N HIS A 514 -3.70 16.64 14.44
CA HIS A 514 -4.64 17.52 15.10
C HIS A 514 -3.88 18.52 15.98
N PRO A 515 -4.19 19.84 15.95
CA PRO A 515 -3.42 20.84 16.70
C PRO A 515 -3.48 20.65 18.23
N ASP A 516 -4.53 20.02 18.75
CA ASP A 516 -4.69 19.71 20.18
C ASP A 516 -3.96 18.43 20.65
N THR A 517 -3.05 17.90 19.84
CA THR A 517 -2.29 16.71 20.23
C THR A 517 -1.41 17.03 21.44
N LEU A 518 -1.59 16.27 22.52
CA LEU A 518 -0.88 16.45 23.79
C LEU A 518 0.52 15.83 23.74
N ASN A 519 1.50 16.50 24.32
CA ASN A 519 2.83 15.94 24.56
C ASN A 519 2.89 15.08 25.83
N GLU A 520 4.09 14.56 26.15
CA GLU A 520 4.35 13.75 27.36
C GLU A 520 4.07 14.47 28.69
N PHE A 521 3.95 15.80 28.66
CA PHE A 521 3.60 16.62 29.81
C PHE A 521 2.09 16.92 29.89
N GLY A 522 1.30 16.43 28.93
CA GLY A 522 -0.14 16.69 28.84
C GLY A 522 -0.46 18.09 28.33
N ARG A 523 0.44 18.71 27.55
CA ARG A 523 0.30 20.07 27.03
C ARG A 523 0.09 20.11 25.53
N THR A 524 -0.73 21.07 25.08
CA THR A 524 -0.95 21.35 23.65
C THR A 524 0.15 22.26 23.08
N ALA A 525 0.27 22.31 21.75
CA ALA A 525 1.18 23.23 21.06
C ALA A 525 0.89 24.70 21.41
N LEU A 526 -0.38 25.02 21.65
CA LEU A 526 -0.85 26.35 22.05
C LEU A 526 -0.35 26.75 23.46
N GLN A 527 -0.17 25.80 24.38
CA GLN A 527 0.36 26.08 25.74
C GLN A 527 1.89 26.16 25.77
N VAL A 528 2.57 25.46 24.87
CA VAL A 528 4.04 25.35 24.85
C VAL A 528 4.70 26.42 23.97
N MET A 529 3.91 27.18 23.19
CA MET A 529 4.44 28.22 22.31
C MET A 529 5.34 29.20 23.08
N MET A 530 6.51 29.49 22.52
CA MET A 530 7.41 30.45 23.15
C MET A 530 6.77 31.83 23.15
N MET A 531 6.57 32.34 24.36
CA MET A 531 6.57 33.76 24.73
C MET A 531 6.07 34.73 23.65
N GLY A 532 4.75 34.83 23.50
CA GLY A 532 4.11 35.98 22.85
C GLY A 532 4.00 35.93 21.33
N ASN A 533 4.25 34.78 20.69
CA ASN A 533 4.14 34.68 19.24
C ASN A 533 2.68 34.59 18.76
N SER A 534 2.01 35.74 18.68
CA SER A 534 0.63 35.89 18.21
C SER A 534 0.39 35.28 16.83
N LYS A 535 1.41 35.23 15.96
CA LYS A 535 1.33 34.61 14.63
C LYS A 535 1.17 33.09 14.70
N ILE A 536 1.90 32.43 15.60
CA ILE A 536 1.77 30.97 15.79
C ILE A 536 0.45 30.64 16.47
N ALA A 537 0.03 31.45 17.45
CA ALA A 537 -1.28 31.31 18.07
C ALA A 537 -2.41 31.40 17.03
N GLY A 538 -2.39 32.43 16.18
CA GLY A 538 -3.35 32.59 15.08
C GLY A 538 -3.33 31.41 14.12
N LEU A 539 -2.15 30.97 13.68
CA LEU A 539 -2.01 29.81 12.77
C LEU A 539 -2.60 28.52 13.37
N LEU A 540 -2.36 28.25 14.67
CA LEU A 540 -2.89 27.07 15.35
C LEU A 540 -4.42 27.14 15.48
N LEU A 541 -4.96 28.31 15.82
CA LEU A 541 -6.39 28.54 15.98
C LEU A 541 -7.14 28.49 14.64
N GLU A 542 -6.57 29.05 13.56
CA GLU A 542 -7.12 28.93 12.19
C GLU A 542 -7.22 27.48 11.72
N LYS A 543 -6.28 26.63 12.16
CA LYS A 543 -6.26 25.19 11.86
C LYS A 543 -7.11 24.36 12.85
N GLY A 544 -7.88 25.00 13.71
CA GLY A 544 -8.90 24.36 14.56
C GLY A 544 -8.44 23.93 15.95
N ALA A 545 -7.40 24.56 16.52
CA ALA A 545 -7.02 24.33 17.92
C ALA A 545 -8.10 24.83 18.89
N ASP A 546 -8.42 24.07 19.93
CA ASP A 546 -9.34 24.51 20.99
C ASP A 546 -8.58 25.39 22.01
N PRO A 547 -8.95 26.69 22.18
CA PRO A 547 -8.28 27.59 23.10
C PRO A 547 -8.54 27.28 24.58
N ASN A 548 -9.47 26.38 24.91
CA ASN A 548 -9.88 26.08 26.28
C ASN A 548 -9.28 24.78 26.84
N VAL A 549 -8.41 24.09 26.10
CA VAL A 549 -7.79 22.84 26.55
C VAL A 549 -6.95 23.09 27.80
N GLN A 550 -7.21 22.32 28.85
CA GLN A 550 -6.47 22.38 30.11
C GLN A 550 -5.41 21.28 30.17
N ASP A 551 -4.23 21.62 30.69
CA ASP A 551 -3.23 20.61 31.03
C ASP A 551 -3.61 19.84 32.30
N LYS A 552 -2.76 18.88 32.69
CA LYS A 552 -2.91 18.10 33.93
C LYS A 552 -2.93 18.94 35.22
N HIS A 553 -2.60 20.23 35.15
CA HIS A 553 -2.63 21.20 36.24
C HIS A 553 -3.85 22.13 36.18
N GLY A 554 -4.79 21.90 35.26
CA GLY A 554 -5.93 22.80 35.02
C GLY A 554 -5.52 24.09 34.30
N ILE A 555 -4.28 24.20 33.83
CA ILE A 555 -3.76 25.41 33.19
C ILE A 555 -4.25 25.43 31.74
N ALA A 556 -5.04 26.45 31.41
CA ALA A 556 -5.45 26.77 30.04
C ALA A 556 -4.48 27.78 29.38
N PRO A 557 -4.42 27.86 28.03
CA PRO A 557 -3.57 28.82 27.31
C PRO A 557 -3.65 30.27 27.80
N VAL A 558 -4.84 30.72 28.23
CA VAL A 558 -5.05 32.04 28.82
C VAL A 558 -4.29 32.28 30.12
N HIS A 559 -4.04 31.25 30.92
CA HIS A 559 -3.24 31.35 32.15
C HIS A 559 -1.75 31.53 31.82
N ASP A 560 -1.27 30.88 30.76
CA ASP A 560 0.12 31.01 30.32
C ASP A 560 0.37 32.39 29.69
N ALA A 561 -0.57 32.90 28.90
CA ALA A 561 -0.55 34.27 28.39
C ALA A 561 -0.58 35.30 29.54
N ALA A 562 -1.43 35.08 30.56
CA ALA A 562 -1.51 35.94 31.73
C ALA A 562 -0.26 35.90 32.62
N ARG A 563 0.41 34.75 32.73
CA ARG A 563 1.67 34.61 33.48
C ARG A 563 2.84 35.33 32.80
N THR A 564 2.85 35.32 31.48
CA THR A 564 3.96 35.85 30.69
C THR A 564 3.81 37.32 30.32
N GLY A 565 2.60 37.87 30.37
CA GLY A 565 2.34 39.30 30.12
C GLY A 565 2.10 39.66 28.64
N PHE A 566 1.92 38.67 27.76
CA PHE A 566 1.76 38.92 26.31
C PHE A 566 0.31 39.25 25.94
N LEU A 567 0.01 40.56 25.95
CA LEU A 567 -1.32 41.08 25.61
C LEU A 567 -1.79 40.67 24.21
N ASP A 568 -0.93 40.73 23.19
CA ASP A 568 -1.30 40.39 21.81
C ASP A 568 -1.77 38.94 21.65
N THR A 569 -1.10 38.01 22.34
CA THR A 569 -1.48 36.60 22.33
C THR A 569 -2.78 36.37 23.09
N LEU A 570 -2.98 37.08 24.19
CA LEU A 570 -4.21 37.03 24.97
C LEU A 570 -5.41 37.59 24.19
N GLN A 571 -5.22 38.67 23.43
CA GLN A 571 -6.25 39.23 22.55
C GLN A 571 -6.68 38.21 21.48
N VAL A 572 -5.72 37.61 20.77
CA VAL A 572 -5.99 36.57 19.76
C VAL A 572 -6.72 35.37 20.38
N LEU A 573 -6.31 34.90 21.56
CA LEU A 573 -7.01 33.80 22.24
C LEU A 573 -8.48 34.16 22.56
N VAL A 574 -8.74 35.36 23.06
CA VAL A 574 -10.10 35.82 23.39
C VAL A 574 -10.95 36.03 22.14
N GLU A 575 -10.38 36.54 21.04
CA GLU A 575 -11.07 36.67 19.75
C GLU A 575 -11.57 35.32 19.21
N TYR A 576 -10.79 34.25 19.40
CA TYR A 576 -11.16 32.88 19.01
C TYR A 576 -11.95 32.11 20.08
N GLY A 577 -12.46 32.79 21.12
CA GLY A 577 -13.41 32.21 22.07
C GLY A 577 -12.80 31.57 23.32
N ALA A 578 -11.58 31.95 23.73
CA ALA A 578 -11.02 31.51 25.00
C ALA A 578 -11.81 32.05 26.22
N SER A 579 -12.15 31.18 27.16
CA SER A 579 -12.82 31.55 28.40
C SER A 579 -11.81 32.16 29.39
N VAL A 580 -12.09 33.40 29.82
CA VAL A 580 -11.24 34.13 30.79
C VAL A 580 -11.55 33.77 32.24
N ASN A 581 -12.63 33.02 32.49
CA ASN A 581 -13.08 32.61 33.82
C ASN A 581 -12.78 31.12 34.11
N VAL A 582 -11.72 30.58 33.51
CA VAL A 582 -11.27 29.21 33.77
C VAL A 582 -10.41 29.21 35.04
N SER A 583 -10.67 28.29 35.97
CA SER A 583 -9.86 28.14 37.18
C SER A 583 -8.79 27.06 37.01
N ASP A 584 -7.56 27.34 37.42
CA ASP A 584 -6.51 26.32 37.54
C ASP A 584 -6.72 25.38 38.75
N GLN A 585 -5.80 24.43 38.98
CA GLN A 585 -5.85 23.53 40.15
C GLN A 585 -5.84 24.24 41.51
N SER A 586 -5.32 25.47 41.59
CA SER A 586 -5.35 26.29 42.80
C SER A 586 -6.62 27.14 42.89
N GLY A 587 -7.57 26.94 41.98
CA GLY A 587 -8.77 27.77 41.88
C GLY A 587 -8.47 29.20 41.42
N ALA A 588 -7.27 29.49 40.92
CA ALA A 588 -6.88 30.82 40.47
C ALA A 588 -7.33 31.03 39.02
N LEU A 589 -8.01 32.16 38.80
CA LEU A 589 -8.30 32.67 37.45
C LEU A 589 -7.05 33.30 36.80
N PRO A 590 -7.01 33.45 35.46
CA PRO A 590 -5.91 34.12 34.76
C PRO A 590 -5.59 35.51 35.32
N ILE A 591 -6.59 36.28 35.76
CA ILE A 591 -6.39 37.60 36.37
C ILE A 591 -5.60 37.54 37.69
N HIS A 592 -5.81 36.52 38.52
CA HIS A 592 -5.02 36.34 39.75
C HIS A 592 -3.54 36.11 39.43
N ILE A 593 -3.26 35.38 38.35
CA ILE A 593 -1.89 35.15 37.88
C ILE A 593 -1.29 36.45 37.33
N ALA A 594 -2.01 37.18 36.48
CA ALA A 594 -1.53 38.45 35.92
C ALA A 594 -1.18 39.48 37.00
N ILE A 595 -2.00 39.58 38.06
CA ILE A 595 -1.75 40.45 39.21
C ILE A 595 -0.53 39.98 39.99
N ARG A 596 -0.39 38.66 40.22
CA ARG A 596 0.75 38.10 40.94
C ARG A 596 2.08 38.38 40.24
N GLU A 597 2.10 38.27 38.91
CA GLU A 597 3.30 38.48 38.09
C GLU A 597 3.54 39.96 37.73
N GLY A 598 2.60 40.87 38.00
CA GLY A 598 2.78 42.31 37.83
C GLY A 598 2.48 42.87 36.43
N HIS A 599 1.71 42.15 35.59
CA HIS A 599 1.42 42.57 34.20
C HIS A 599 0.21 43.50 34.10
N ARG A 600 0.44 44.82 34.24
CA ARG A 600 -0.61 45.86 34.21
C ARG A 600 -1.52 45.79 32.98
N ASP A 601 -0.95 45.74 31.80
CA ASP A 601 -1.70 45.82 30.53
C ASP A 601 -2.64 44.62 30.35
N VAL A 602 -2.22 43.45 30.83
CA VAL A 602 -3.03 42.23 30.85
C VAL A 602 -4.18 42.35 31.85
N VAL A 603 -3.93 42.92 33.04
CA VAL A 603 -4.96 43.15 34.06
C VAL A 603 -6.00 44.15 33.56
N GLU A 604 -5.59 45.23 32.91
CA GLU A 604 -6.50 46.22 32.31
C GLU A 604 -7.40 45.58 31.24
N PHE A 605 -6.86 44.66 30.44
CA PHE A 605 -7.63 43.94 29.44
C PHE A 605 -8.60 42.89 30.04
N LEU A 606 -8.19 42.18 31.10
CA LEU A 606 -8.96 41.12 31.73
C LEU A 606 -10.00 41.61 32.74
N ALA A 607 -9.77 42.74 33.42
CA ALA A 607 -10.63 43.28 34.47
C ALA A 607 -12.12 43.41 34.06
N PRO A 608 -12.48 43.96 32.88
CA PRO A 608 -13.88 44.06 32.48
C PRO A 608 -14.51 42.73 32.03
N ARG A 609 -13.71 41.68 31.79
CA ARG A 609 -14.16 40.40 31.20
C ARG A 609 -14.18 39.25 32.21
N SER A 610 -13.53 39.41 33.36
CA SER A 610 -13.32 38.36 34.36
C SER A 610 -14.15 38.57 35.62
N ASP A 611 -14.43 37.48 36.35
CA ASP A 611 -15.11 37.54 37.64
C ASP A 611 -14.14 37.94 38.76
N LEU A 612 -14.13 39.24 39.09
CA LEU A 612 -13.28 39.82 40.13
C LEU A 612 -13.63 39.34 41.55
N LYS A 613 -14.79 38.73 41.76
CA LYS A 613 -15.27 38.26 43.08
C LYS A 613 -14.89 36.81 43.36
N HIS A 614 -14.42 36.08 42.36
CA HIS A 614 -13.99 34.69 42.52
C HIS A 614 -12.80 34.59 43.47
N ALA A 615 -12.90 33.74 44.48
CA ALA A 615 -11.82 33.48 45.42
C ALA A 615 -11.06 32.21 45.02
N ASN A 616 -9.73 32.27 45.06
CA ASN A 616 -8.89 31.09 44.88
C ASN A 616 -9.01 30.12 46.06
N THR A 617 -8.35 28.95 46.00
CA THR A 617 -8.36 27.97 47.13
C THR A 617 -7.77 28.49 48.44
N SER A 618 -7.03 29.61 48.41
CA SER A 618 -6.54 30.31 49.59
C SER A 618 -7.54 31.35 50.12
N GLY A 619 -8.73 31.46 49.54
CA GLY A 619 -9.77 32.43 49.91
C GLY A 619 -9.47 33.86 49.47
N GLN A 620 -8.48 34.07 48.62
CA GLN A 620 -8.06 35.40 48.16
C GLN A 620 -8.80 35.77 46.88
N THR A 621 -9.42 36.96 46.86
CA THR A 621 -9.95 37.59 45.65
C THR A 621 -8.84 38.29 44.86
N ALA A 622 -9.14 38.75 43.64
CA ALA A 622 -8.19 39.52 42.83
C ALA A 622 -7.59 40.74 43.58
N ILE A 623 -8.41 41.44 44.39
CA ILE A 623 -7.94 42.56 45.24
C ILE A 623 -6.99 42.07 46.33
N ASP A 624 -7.28 40.94 46.97
CA ASP A 624 -6.46 40.42 48.07
C ASP A 624 -5.09 39.96 47.54
N VAL A 625 -5.04 39.42 46.33
CA VAL A 625 -3.78 39.11 45.63
C VAL A 625 -3.03 40.39 45.28
N ALA A 626 -3.70 41.44 44.79
CA ALA A 626 -3.05 42.73 44.48
C ALA A 626 -2.43 43.40 45.72
N ARG A 627 -3.12 43.31 46.87
CA ARG A 627 -2.60 43.76 48.18
C ARG A 627 -1.37 42.97 48.61
N ALA A 628 -1.37 41.65 48.40
CA ALA A 628 -0.25 40.78 48.76
C ALA A 628 0.98 40.99 47.86
N SER A 629 0.78 41.29 46.57
CA SER A 629 1.86 41.54 45.60
C SER A 629 2.51 42.92 45.70
N CYS A 630 2.01 43.82 46.57
CA CYS A 630 2.57 45.15 46.83
C CYS A 630 2.72 46.04 45.58
N VAL A 631 1.74 45.99 44.66
CA VAL A 631 1.70 46.82 43.44
C VAL A 631 0.54 47.83 43.54
N PRO A 632 0.77 49.08 44.01
CA PRO A 632 -0.31 50.05 44.31
C PRO A 632 -1.17 50.37 43.08
N ASP A 633 -0.54 50.52 41.92
CA ASP A 633 -1.19 50.88 40.66
C ASP A 633 -2.28 49.88 40.21
N MET A 634 -2.16 48.60 40.58
CA MET A 634 -3.14 47.57 40.22
C MET A 634 -4.40 47.62 41.09
N ILE A 635 -4.25 48.06 42.34
CA ILE A 635 -5.36 48.17 43.29
C ILE A 635 -6.33 49.24 42.79
N ASP A 636 -5.82 50.39 42.35
CA ASP A 636 -6.62 51.48 41.80
C ASP A 636 -7.37 51.06 40.52
N LEU A 637 -6.71 50.30 39.63
CA LEU A 637 -7.32 49.77 38.41
C LEU A 637 -8.46 48.79 38.69
N LEU A 638 -8.29 47.89 39.67
CA LEU A 638 -9.34 46.94 40.07
C LEU A 638 -10.51 47.64 40.76
N PHE A 639 -10.24 48.64 41.61
CA PHE A 639 -11.30 49.42 42.27
C PHE A 639 -12.18 50.17 41.27
N ALA A 640 -11.58 50.72 40.20
CA ALA A 640 -12.30 51.42 39.14
C ALA A 640 -13.33 50.53 38.43
N HIS A 641 -13.06 49.23 38.28
CA HIS A 641 -13.93 48.28 37.55
C HIS A 641 -14.91 47.51 38.45
N ILE A 642 -14.73 47.55 39.78
CA ILE A 642 -15.66 46.93 40.74
C ILE A 642 -16.83 47.87 41.10
N HIS A 643 -16.65 49.18 40.91
CA HIS A 643 -17.63 50.23 41.22
C HIS A 643 -18.33 50.80 39.97
N SER A 644 -17.96 50.34 38.78
CA SER A 644 -18.67 50.55 37.51
C SER A 644 -19.64 49.41 37.25
#